data_AF-A0A933XZT6-F1
#
_entry.id   AF-A0A933XZT6-F1
#
_cell.length_a   1.000
_cell.length_b   1.000
_cell.length_c   1.000
_cell.angle_alpha   90.00
_cell.angle_beta   90.00
_cell.angle_gamma   90.00
#
_symmetry.space_group_name_H-M   'P 1'
#
loop_
_entity.id
_entity.type
_entity.pdbx_description
1 polymer ?
#
loop_
_entity_poly.entity_id
_entity_poly.type
_entity_poly.pdbx_seq_one_letter_code
_entity_poly.pdbx_strand_id
1 'polypeptide(L)'
;MHWPIEAARRAGFVWVLLALAGLGGCSTRADSARVLGLTQVRPKNPTGVYLNEALVFHFDAELDPASVHRRSVRIAAVDGRSPRGQLFVDGDEVRFEPAPVLARTLDDGGYLPDTEYTVRLVGFPFPDGLRSKDGAPLGRSLEWRFRTVSVSTPRAGPVFEDQSPEVGRPIQINSAEPKLVSPTGPIELEGGEPIDPSSLRAEDFVLRPIRRLAGAVKRGDRVPLRAVLVDNRDPLDHVSRGRTIVHLVPVVTLAPGEYELWIEPTVALLDFGGHPVWPFSTRRLHLRVQAGSAQASVGSHVESFVDTALRSPAEVPQADGTALWSGISGKVEVRYPAAAGDGSVGNVSLSGEETRRDLAARQIEVARGETVSLGSTPGLVVLRSQRRLTIAGTLVRDAGGAPGPLGEPTTLSAWLASERELDLAAARDSSLARSNWTVLVAGGDLTISGRVRVAGPLLLVAGGRIRISGELEAVDADGRPRTIGPGFYLEKLGGGIVLMHWGTAAADGAPKGGRNELQVRGATELPWALDPPIRNPLQPGEKLVFQVLSAAIPPEGGVQRWHSGAIVNGFVGNRRAIVPDGEASIRVRFIGEGAAAGSGEVCVDDPALFAEAKSLRLLLELSVFADAVGPSTPVTADRPSWDPPWIDDVTLSWDRVEGAER
;
A
#
# COMPACT_ATOMS: atom_id res chain seq x y z
N MET A 1 -90.23 23.21 26.40
CA MET A 1 -88.93 23.87 26.13
C MET A 1 -88.54 23.53 24.71
N HIS A 2 -88.69 24.49 23.82
CA HIS A 2 -88.37 24.43 22.40
C HIS A 2 -87.03 25.14 22.16
N TRP A 3 -86.10 24.49 21.44
CA TRP A 3 -85.22 25.08 20.41
C TRP A 3 -84.38 23.99 19.71
N PRO A 4 -83.84 24.22 18.49
CA PRO A 4 -84.03 23.29 17.39
C PRO A 4 -82.72 22.82 16.73
N ILE A 5 -82.88 21.85 15.84
CA ILE A 5 -81.84 21.26 15.01
C ILE A 5 -81.74 22.09 13.72
N GLU A 6 -80.81 23.05 13.66
CA GLU A 6 -80.41 23.69 12.40
C GLU A 6 -78.92 24.06 12.41
N ALA A 7 -78.03 23.07 12.23
CA ALA A 7 -76.62 23.33 11.90
C ALA A 7 -75.93 22.09 11.28
N ALA A 8 -76.47 21.54 10.18
CA ALA A 8 -75.81 20.41 9.50
C ALA A 8 -75.95 20.43 7.96
N ARG A 9 -75.98 21.62 7.33
CA ARG A 9 -76.07 21.72 5.86
C ARG A 9 -75.15 22.74 5.17
N ARG A 10 -74.12 23.27 5.85
CA ARG A 10 -73.15 24.20 5.23
C ARG A 10 -71.67 23.84 5.36
N ALA A 11 -71.33 22.65 5.85
CA ALA A 11 -69.94 22.18 5.92
C ALA A 11 -69.56 21.12 4.86
N GLY A 12 -70.47 20.80 3.93
CA GLY A 12 -70.28 19.72 2.95
C GLY A 12 -69.72 20.14 1.58
N PHE A 13 -69.66 21.43 1.27
CA PHE A 13 -69.31 21.89 -0.10
C PHE A 13 -67.93 22.56 -0.23
N VAL A 14 -67.28 22.91 0.88
CA VAL A 14 -65.91 23.49 0.86
C VAL A 14 -64.83 22.40 0.91
N TRP A 15 -65.11 21.26 1.53
CA TRP A 15 -64.15 20.15 1.63
C TRP A 15 -63.99 19.34 0.34
N VAL A 16 -64.98 19.33 -0.56
CA VAL A 16 -64.89 18.59 -1.83
C VAL A 16 -64.07 19.37 -2.88
N LEU A 17 -64.08 20.70 -2.85
CA LEU A 17 -63.22 21.52 -3.73
C LEU A 17 -61.75 21.59 -3.25
N LEU A 18 -61.49 21.49 -1.94
CA LEU A 18 -60.13 21.34 -1.39
C LEU A 18 -59.58 19.92 -1.55
N ALA A 19 -60.44 18.88 -1.55
CA ALA A 19 -60.02 17.51 -1.83
C ALA A 19 -59.75 17.26 -3.33
N LEU A 20 -60.38 18.00 -4.24
CA LEU A 20 -60.12 17.90 -5.70
C LEU A 20 -58.97 18.80 -6.18
N ALA A 21 -58.61 19.86 -5.46
CA ALA A 21 -57.39 20.63 -5.72
C ALA A 21 -56.11 19.96 -5.16
N GLY A 22 -56.24 19.05 -4.19
CA GLY A 22 -55.13 18.27 -3.63
C GLY A 22 -54.75 17.01 -4.42
N LEU A 23 -55.53 16.61 -5.43
CA LEU A 23 -55.26 15.44 -6.27
C LEU A 23 -54.65 15.80 -7.65
N GLY A 24 -54.45 17.08 -7.95
CA GLY A 24 -53.88 17.58 -9.21
C GLY A 24 -52.37 17.85 -9.21
N GLY A 25 -51.64 17.52 -8.13
CA GLY A 25 -50.27 17.98 -7.89
C GLY A 25 -49.19 16.90 -7.78
N CYS A 26 -49.49 15.63 -8.05
CA CYS A 26 -48.49 14.56 -8.06
C CYS A 26 -48.56 13.75 -9.36
N SER A 27 -48.55 14.43 -10.52
CA SER A 27 -47.80 13.84 -11.62
C SER A 27 -46.33 14.05 -11.30
N THR A 28 -45.80 13.25 -10.36
CA THR A 28 -44.39 12.90 -10.41
C THR A 28 -44.24 12.23 -11.76
N ARG A 29 -43.93 13.05 -12.78
CA ARG A 29 -43.25 12.60 -13.97
C ARG A 29 -42.17 11.72 -13.39
N ALA A 30 -42.29 10.42 -13.58
CA ALA A 30 -41.20 9.51 -13.27
C ALA A 30 -40.09 10.03 -14.17
N ASP A 31 -39.31 10.96 -13.64
CA ASP A 31 -38.05 11.39 -14.19
C ASP A 31 -37.32 10.07 -14.25
N SER A 32 -37.33 9.48 -15.45
CA SER A 32 -36.62 8.25 -15.74
C SER A 32 -35.26 8.47 -15.16
N ALA A 33 -34.96 7.76 -14.05
CA ALA A 33 -33.85 8.10 -13.18
C ALA A 33 -32.65 8.34 -14.08
N ARG A 34 -32.13 9.58 -14.08
CA ARG A 34 -31.00 9.90 -14.94
C ARG A 34 -29.89 8.93 -14.55
N VAL A 35 -29.35 8.25 -15.55
CA VAL A 35 -28.31 7.26 -15.41
C VAL A 35 -27.06 7.87 -16.02
N LEU A 36 -25.95 7.78 -15.30
CA LEU A 36 -24.64 8.14 -15.83
C LEU A 36 -24.24 7.11 -16.89
N GLY A 37 -23.88 7.56 -18.08
CA GLY A 37 -23.44 6.76 -19.21
C GLY A 37 -21.95 6.93 -19.50
N LEU A 38 -21.26 5.83 -19.81
CA LEU A 38 -19.89 5.87 -20.33
C LEU A 38 -19.94 6.19 -21.84
N THR A 39 -19.31 7.27 -22.26
CA THR A 39 -19.34 7.76 -23.65
C THR A 39 -18.11 7.35 -24.45
N GLN A 40 -16.93 7.29 -23.82
CA GLN A 40 -15.67 6.94 -24.48
C GLN A 40 -14.69 6.27 -23.52
N VAL A 41 -13.88 5.35 -24.06
CA VAL A 41 -12.68 4.79 -23.40
C VAL A 41 -11.46 5.12 -24.24
N ARG A 42 -10.35 5.50 -23.60
CA ARG A 42 -9.02 5.61 -24.20
C ARG A 42 -8.01 4.74 -23.43
N PRO A 43 -7.07 4.07 -24.12
CA PRO A 43 -6.99 3.96 -25.59
C PRO A 43 -8.17 3.24 -26.23
N LYS A 44 -8.45 3.58 -27.49
CA LYS A 44 -9.47 2.87 -28.28
C LYS A 44 -9.02 1.48 -28.70
N ASN A 45 -7.72 1.28 -28.88
CA ASN A 45 -7.14 -0.02 -29.18
C ASN A 45 -6.78 -0.72 -27.86
N PRO A 46 -7.46 -1.83 -27.48
CA PRO A 46 -7.17 -2.55 -26.25
C PRO A 46 -5.91 -3.43 -26.35
N THR A 47 -5.24 -3.51 -27.50
CA THR A 47 -4.04 -4.35 -27.67
C THR A 47 -2.81 -3.47 -27.89
N GLY A 48 -1.72 -3.81 -27.20
CA GLY A 48 -0.47 -3.07 -27.31
C GLY A 48 -0.50 -1.75 -26.54
N VAL A 49 -1.28 -1.68 -25.46
CA VAL A 49 -1.30 -0.50 -24.57
C VAL A 49 0.10 -0.28 -24.00
N TYR A 50 0.61 0.94 -24.07
CA TYR A 50 1.96 1.24 -23.62
C TYR A 50 2.07 1.18 -22.08
N LEU A 51 3.28 0.96 -21.57
CA LEU A 51 3.49 0.76 -20.13
C LEU A 51 3.23 2.02 -19.27
N ASN A 52 3.27 3.20 -19.89
CA ASN A 52 2.96 4.50 -19.29
C ASN A 52 1.64 5.11 -19.79
N GLU A 53 0.87 4.43 -20.64
CA GLU A 53 -0.33 4.99 -21.25
C GLU A 53 -1.47 5.11 -20.22
N ALA A 54 -2.01 6.31 -20.07
CA ALA A 54 -3.11 6.55 -19.14
C ALA A 54 -4.41 5.92 -19.67
N LEU A 55 -5.21 5.33 -18.78
CA LEU A 55 -6.57 4.91 -19.14
C LEU A 55 -7.52 6.05 -18.85
N VAL A 56 -8.34 6.41 -19.83
CA VAL A 56 -9.29 7.52 -19.71
C VAL A 56 -10.71 7.04 -20.00
N PHE A 57 -11.62 7.31 -19.08
CA PHE A 57 -13.04 6.96 -19.17
C PHE A 57 -13.86 8.25 -19.13
N HIS A 58 -14.48 8.60 -20.26
CA HIS A 58 -15.37 9.77 -20.35
C HIS A 58 -16.82 9.36 -20.14
N PHE A 59 -17.56 10.21 -19.44
CA PHE A 59 -18.97 10.01 -19.12
C PHE A 59 -19.85 11.09 -19.77
N ASP A 60 -21.16 10.97 -19.68
CA ASP A 60 -22.13 11.94 -20.22
C ASP A 60 -22.53 13.05 -19.22
N ALA A 61 -21.94 13.02 -18.02
CA ALA A 61 -22.14 14.02 -16.97
C ALA A 61 -20.89 14.12 -16.07
N GLU A 62 -20.70 15.28 -15.42
CA GLU A 62 -19.65 15.46 -14.41
C GLU A 62 -19.75 14.39 -13.32
N LEU A 63 -18.63 13.81 -12.94
CA LEU A 63 -18.51 12.80 -11.90
C LEU A 63 -18.48 13.43 -10.52
N ASP A 64 -18.99 12.69 -9.53
CA ASP A 64 -18.72 12.97 -8.12
C ASP A 64 -17.33 12.39 -7.77
N PRO A 65 -16.32 13.22 -7.43
CA PRO A 65 -14.99 12.73 -7.08
C PRO A 65 -14.98 11.75 -5.91
N ALA A 66 -15.92 11.87 -4.96
CA ALA A 66 -16.02 10.95 -3.83
C ALA A 66 -16.47 9.53 -4.24
N SER A 67 -17.11 9.40 -5.40
CA SER A 67 -17.50 8.11 -5.98
C SER A 67 -16.39 7.41 -6.76
N VAL A 68 -15.28 8.11 -7.06
CA VAL A 68 -14.15 7.58 -7.84
C VAL A 68 -13.03 7.12 -6.92
N HIS A 69 -12.89 5.81 -6.80
CA HIS A 69 -11.89 5.17 -5.96
C HIS A 69 -11.61 3.76 -6.47
N ARG A 70 -10.58 3.09 -5.94
CA ARG A 70 -10.18 1.74 -6.39
C ARG A 70 -11.25 0.66 -6.29
N ARG A 71 -12.33 0.89 -5.53
CA ARG A 71 -13.47 -0.05 -5.47
C ARG A 71 -14.45 0.13 -6.61
N SER A 72 -14.60 1.36 -7.12
CA SER A 72 -15.50 1.75 -8.21
C SER A 72 -14.82 1.69 -9.57
N VAL A 73 -13.50 1.85 -9.61
CA VAL A 73 -12.65 1.63 -10.78
C VAL A 73 -11.59 0.62 -10.41
N ARG A 74 -11.83 -0.64 -10.77
CA ARG A 74 -10.91 -1.75 -10.48
C ARG A 74 -10.12 -2.07 -11.74
N ILE A 75 -8.81 -2.17 -11.62
CA ILE A 75 -7.94 -2.69 -12.67
C ILE A 75 -7.20 -3.86 -12.06
N ALA A 76 -7.23 -5.01 -12.72
CA ALA A 76 -6.56 -6.22 -12.25
C ALA A 76 -6.03 -7.04 -13.42
N ALA A 77 -4.82 -7.57 -13.28
CA ALA A 77 -4.28 -8.58 -14.18
C ALA A 77 -5.04 -9.91 -14.02
N VAL A 78 -4.81 -10.86 -14.93
CA VAL A 78 -5.41 -12.21 -14.89
C VAL A 78 -5.10 -12.96 -13.59
N ASP A 79 -3.95 -12.70 -12.97
CA ASP A 79 -3.55 -13.27 -11.68
C ASP A 79 -4.13 -12.51 -10.46
N GLY A 80 -4.99 -11.52 -10.69
CA GLY A 80 -5.64 -10.71 -9.65
C GLY A 80 -4.81 -9.52 -9.16
N ARG A 81 -3.57 -9.34 -9.62
CA ARG A 81 -2.74 -8.19 -9.20
C ARG A 81 -3.29 -6.88 -9.78
N SER A 82 -3.52 -5.88 -8.93
CA SER A 82 -3.82 -4.52 -9.42
C SER A 82 -2.55 -3.81 -9.89
N PRO A 83 -2.59 -3.09 -11.03
CA PRO A 83 -1.47 -2.25 -11.44
C PRO A 83 -1.27 -1.08 -10.47
N ARG A 84 -0.03 -0.59 -10.39
CA ARG A 84 0.30 0.59 -9.57
C ARG A 84 -0.02 1.86 -10.34
N GLY A 85 -0.54 2.86 -9.66
CA GLY A 85 -0.95 4.11 -10.30
C GLY A 85 -1.91 4.92 -9.43
N GLN A 86 -2.33 6.05 -10.00
CA GLN A 86 -3.21 7.02 -9.37
C GLN A 86 -4.48 7.20 -10.20
N LEU A 87 -5.60 7.44 -9.52
CA LEU A 87 -6.87 7.79 -10.15
C LEU A 87 -7.09 9.29 -10.00
N PHE A 88 -7.44 9.95 -11.09
CA PHE A 88 -7.80 11.34 -11.16
C PHE A 88 -9.22 11.48 -11.68
N VAL A 89 -9.87 12.55 -11.25
CA VAL A 89 -11.19 12.96 -11.73
C VAL A 89 -11.07 14.39 -12.23
N ASP A 90 -11.45 14.61 -13.48
CA ASP A 90 -11.54 15.94 -14.07
C ASP A 90 -12.87 16.07 -14.80
N GLY A 91 -13.82 16.80 -14.22
CA GLY A 91 -15.17 16.94 -14.77
C GLY A 91 -15.88 15.59 -14.97
N ASP A 92 -16.13 15.22 -16.23
CA ASP A 92 -16.77 13.99 -16.69
C ASP A 92 -15.78 12.87 -17.02
N GLU A 93 -14.52 12.99 -16.59
CA GLU A 93 -13.44 12.05 -16.87
C GLU A 93 -12.94 11.34 -15.61
N VAL A 94 -12.78 10.01 -15.68
CA VAL A 94 -11.86 9.28 -14.79
C VAL A 94 -10.60 8.92 -15.56
N ARG A 95 -9.45 9.27 -15.00
CA ARG A 95 -8.13 8.96 -15.55
C ARG A 95 -7.33 8.11 -14.59
N PHE A 96 -6.83 6.96 -15.04
CA PHE A 96 -5.84 6.17 -14.31
C PHE A 96 -4.46 6.39 -14.94
N GLU A 97 -3.54 6.97 -14.18
CA GLU A 97 -2.14 7.10 -14.57
C GLU A 97 -1.32 5.97 -13.93
N PRO A 98 -0.68 5.10 -14.74
CA PRO A 98 0.21 4.08 -14.21
C PRO A 98 1.43 4.71 -13.53
N ALA A 99 1.97 4.04 -12.51
CA ALA A 99 3.24 4.44 -11.92
C ALA A 99 4.37 4.39 -12.99
N PRO A 100 5.35 5.32 -12.94
CA PRO A 100 6.45 5.34 -13.89
C PRO A 100 7.31 4.08 -13.76
N VAL A 101 7.89 3.64 -14.88
CA VAL A 101 8.87 2.54 -14.91
C VAL A 101 10.25 3.13 -14.66
N LEU A 102 10.98 2.61 -13.66
CA LEU A 102 12.31 3.09 -13.29
C LEU A 102 13.39 2.00 -13.45
N ALA A 103 13.03 0.74 -13.31
CA ALA A 103 13.94 -0.39 -13.42
C ALA A 103 14.09 -0.84 -14.87
N ARG A 104 15.30 -1.32 -15.20
CA ARG A 104 15.63 -1.84 -16.54
C ARG A 104 14.80 -3.05 -16.94
N THR A 105 14.31 -3.80 -15.96
CA THR A 105 13.48 -5.01 -16.09
C THR A 105 12.05 -4.70 -16.48
N LEU A 106 11.61 -3.44 -16.32
CA LEU A 106 10.27 -2.95 -16.64
C LEU A 106 9.13 -3.57 -15.81
N ASP A 107 9.46 -4.37 -14.79
CA ASP A 107 8.52 -5.02 -13.89
C ASP A 107 8.14 -4.15 -12.68
N ASP A 108 8.81 -3.01 -12.53
CA ASP A 108 8.49 -1.95 -11.58
C ASP A 108 7.63 -0.85 -12.22
N GLY A 109 6.90 -1.14 -13.28
CA GLY A 109 5.89 -0.23 -13.81
C GLY A 109 4.60 -0.20 -13.01
N GLY A 110 3.71 0.70 -13.42
CA GLY A 110 2.28 0.57 -13.13
C GLY A 110 1.70 -0.67 -13.81
N TYR A 111 1.98 -0.81 -15.10
CA TYR A 111 1.67 -2.03 -15.86
C TYR A 111 2.89 -2.92 -16.05
N LEU A 112 2.61 -4.22 -16.19
CA LEU A 112 3.60 -5.20 -16.57
C LEU A 112 3.58 -5.44 -18.09
N PRO A 113 4.72 -5.74 -18.71
CA PRO A 113 4.78 -6.18 -20.09
C PRO A 113 3.91 -7.41 -20.40
N ASP A 114 3.38 -7.48 -21.63
CA ASP A 114 2.60 -8.61 -22.17
C ASP A 114 1.54 -9.17 -21.20
N THR A 115 0.88 -8.28 -20.47
CA THR A 115 -0.06 -8.64 -19.41
C THR A 115 -1.46 -8.19 -19.79
N GLU A 116 -2.41 -9.11 -19.67
CA GLU A 116 -3.82 -8.81 -19.86
C GLU A 116 -4.43 -8.30 -18.54
N TYR A 117 -5.07 -7.14 -18.64
CA TYR A 117 -5.76 -6.47 -17.55
C TYR A 117 -7.25 -6.39 -17.85
N THR A 118 -8.04 -6.56 -16.80
CA THR A 118 -9.48 -6.31 -16.79
C THR A 118 -9.75 -5.07 -15.94
N VAL A 119 -10.38 -4.08 -16.57
CA VAL A 119 -10.95 -2.90 -15.92
C VAL A 119 -12.43 -3.16 -15.65
N ARG A 120 -12.86 -2.91 -14.42
CA ARG A 120 -14.26 -2.94 -14.02
C ARG A 120 -14.68 -1.60 -13.45
N LEU A 121 -15.60 -0.94 -14.13
CA LEU A 121 -16.29 0.26 -13.67
C LEU A 121 -17.56 -0.18 -12.96
N VAL A 122 -17.65 0.03 -11.65
CA VAL A 122 -18.79 -0.42 -10.85
C VAL A 122 -19.93 0.60 -10.95
N GLY A 123 -21.12 0.11 -11.29
CA GLY A 123 -22.35 0.91 -11.31
C GLY A 123 -23.45 0.31 -10.44
N PHE A 124 -24.70 0.68 -10.66
CA PHE A 124 -25.88 0.14 -9.98
C PHE A 124 -25.95 -1.40 -10.10
N PRO A 125 -26.41 -2.15 -9.06
CA PRO A 125 -26.99 -1.69 -7.79
C PRO A 125 -25.97 -1.42 -6.67
N PHE A 126 -24.67 -1.41 -6.96
CA PHE A 126 -23.67 -1.25 -5.91
C PHE A 126 -23.69 0.18 -5.35
N PRO A 127 -23.79 0.36 -4.01
CA PRO A 127 -23.88 1.68 -3.39
C PRO A 127 -22.60 2.51 -3.62
N ASP A 128 -21.46 1.84 -3.66
CA ASP A 128 -20.13 2.41 -3.90
C ASP A 128 -19.78 2.50 -5.41
N GLY A 129 -20.79 2.45 -6.29
CA GLY A 129 -20.58 2.62 -7.74
C GLY A 129 -20.27 4.07 -8.13
N LEU A 130 -19.76 4.24 -9.35
CA LEU A 130 -19.55 5.56 -9.95
C LEU A 130 -20.86 6.33 -10.03
N ARG A 131 -20.80 7.63 -9.73
CA ARG A 131 -21.96 8.54 -9.75
C ARG A 131 -21.59 9.85 -10.42
N SER A 132 -22.57 10.47 -11.07
CA SER A 132 -22.47 11.88 -11.42
C SER A 132 -22.49 12.74 -10.16
N LYS A 133 -22.04 13.98 -10.26
CA LYS A 133 -22.18 15.04 -9.24
C LYS A 133 -23.63 15.28 -8.79
N ASP A 134 -24.61 15.08 -9.68
CA ASP A 134 -26.05 15.17 -9.38
C ASP A 134 -26.61 13.89 -8.71
N GLY A 135 -25.76 12.91 -8.41
CA GLY A 135 -26.12 11.65 -7.75
C GLY A 135 -26.62 10.52 -8.66
N ALA A 136 -26.76 10.76 -9.98
CA ALA A 136 -27.11 9.72 -10.96
C ALA A 136 -26.06 8.59 -10.97
N PRO A 137 -26.44 7.33 -10.70
CA PRO A 137 -25.50 6.23 -10.70
C PRO A 137 -25.15 5.80 -12.13
N LEU A 138 -23.95 5.23 -12.32
CA LEU A 138 -23.63 4.47 -13.53
C LEU A 138 -24.63 3.32 -13.66
N GLY A 139 -25.33 3.21 -14.77
CA GLY A 139 -26.55 2.37 -14.86
C GLY A 139 -26.33 0.88 -14.65
N ARG A 140 -25.12 0.41 -14.91
CA ARG A 140 -24.68 -0.97 -14.67
C ARG A 140 -23.16 -1.00 -14.53
N SER A 141 -22.63 -2.07 -13.96
CA SER A 141 -21.18 -2.29 -14.03
C SER A 141 -20.74 -2.55 -15.47
N LEU A 142 -19.60 -2.00 -15.87
CA LEU A 142 -18.98 -2.18 -17.18
C LEU A 142 -17.63 -2.86 -17.01
N GLU A 143 -17.29 -3.70 -17.98
CA GLU A 143 -15.99 -4.38 -18.04
C GLU A 143 -15.31 -4.03 -19.36
N TRP A 144 -14.02 -3.71 -19.30
CA TRP A 144 -13.18 -3.48 -20.45
C TRP A 144 -11.85 -4.19 -20.24
N ARG A 145 -11.32 -4.84 -21.27
CA ARG A 145 -10.06 -5.58 -21.17
C ARG A 145 -9.05 -4.97 -22.12
N PHE A 146 -7.80 -4.97 -21.70
CA PHE A 146 -6.69 -4.57 -22.53
C PHE A 146 -5.46 -5.44 -22.26
N ARG A 147 -4.55 -5.47 -23.24
CA ARG A 147 -3.26 -6.14 -23.13
C ARG A 147 -2.16 -5.13 -23.41
N THR A 148 -1.18 -5.11 -22.54
CA THR A 148 -0.02 -4.24 -22.69
C THR A 148 0.93 -4.73 -23.78
N VAL A 149 1.78 -3.84 -24.26
CA VAL A 149 2.83 -4.16 -25.23
C VAL A 149 3.74 -5.28 -24.73
N SER A 150 4.12 -6.18 -25.64
CA SER A 150 5.08 -7.25 -25.35
C SER A 150 6.51 -6.76 -25.53
N VAL A 151 7.40 -7.13 -24.61
CA VAL A 151 8.82 -6.78 -24.65
C VAL A 151 9.60 -8.01 -25.11
N SER A 152 9.93 -8.05 -26.40
CA SER A 152 10.76 -9.10 -27.00
C SER A 152 12.22 -8.66 -27.13
N THR A 153 13.15 -9.61 -27.23
CA THR A 153 14.55 -9.35 -27.60
C THR A 153 14.86 -9.98 -28.96
N PRO A 154 15.30 -9.22 -29.97
CA PRO A 154 15.45 -7.76 -30.01
C PRO A 154 14.09 -7.05 -29.95
N ARG A 155 14.08 -5.81 -29.44
CA ARG A 155 12.84 -5.08 -29.22
C ARG A 155 12.12 -4.77 -30.54
N ALA A 156 10.85 -5.12 -30.61
CA ALA A 156 9.96 -4.82 -31.72
C ALA A 156 9.06 -3.61 -31.39
N GLY A 157 9.55 -2.41 -31.66
CA GLY A 157 8.78 -1.16 -31.52
C GLY A 157 8.86 -0.47 -30.15
N PRO A 158 8.21 0.71 -30.01
CA PRO A 158 8.16 1.45 -28.76
C PRO A 158 7.32 0.71 -27.72
N VAL A 159 7.76 0.76 -26.45
CA VAL A 159 7.04 0.16 -25.32
C VAL A 159 6.37 1.21 -24.42
N PHE A 160 6.66 2.47 -24.69
CA PHE A 160 6.14 3.64 -24.01
C PHE A 160 5.43 4.53 -25.02
N GLU A 161 4.37 5.19 -24.58
CA GLU A 161 3.76 6.31 -25.28
C GLU A 161 4.70 7.51 -25.16
N ASP A 162 5.08 8.08 -26.30
CA ASP A 162 5.93 9.26 -26.36
C ASP A 162 5.13 10.45 -26.87
N GLN A 163 5.01 11.47 -26.02
CA GLN A 163 4.31 12.70 -26.34
C GLN A 163 5.20 13.76 -27.01
N SER A 164 6.50 13.48 -27.15
CA SER A 164 7.47 14.32 -27.86
C SER A 164 8.11 13.55 -29.03
N PRO A 165 7.31 13.05 -29.99
CA PRO A 165 7.75 12.06 -30.99
C PRO A 165 8.76 12.56 -32.02
N GLU A 166 9.12 13.84 -32.01
CA GLU A 166 9.95 14.44 -33.06
C GLU A 166 11.45 14.32 -32.79
N VAL A 167 11.91 14.52 -31.55
CA VAL A 167 13.34 14.54 -31.20
C VAL A 167 13.55 14.26 -29.71
N GLY A 168 14.39 13.28 -29.39
CA GLY A 168 14.87 13.06 -28.02
C GLY A 168 15.66 14.26 -27.49
N ARG A 169 15.18 14.85 -26.40
CA ARG A 169 15.85 15.97 -25.72
C ARG A 169 17.06 15.49 -24.95
N PRO A 170 18.13 16.29 -24.94
CA PRO A 170 19.32 15.91 -24.20
C PRO A 170 19.03 15.90 -22.70
N ILE A 171 19.64 14.94 -22.01
CA ILE A 171 19.82 15.06 -20.56
C ILE A 171 20.79 16.22 -20.31
N GLN A 172 20.72 16.85 -19.16
CA GLN A 172 21.63 17.91 -18.73
C GLN A 172 22.04 17.63 -17.30
N ILE A 173 23.03 18.36 -16.78
CA ILE A 173 23.31 18.33 -15.33
C ILE A 173 22.78 19.62 -14.74
N ASN A 174 21.94 19.49 -13.72
CA ASN A 174 21.32 20.58 -13.01
C ASN A 174 22.31 21.22 -12.01
N SER A 175 23.38 21.80 -12.52
CA SER A 175 24.37 22.49 -11.68
C SER A 175 24.92 23.71 -12.40
N ALA A 176 24.98 24.83 -11.67
CA ALA A 176 25.65 26.05 -12.11
C ALA A 176 27.11 25.75 -12.47
N GLU A 177 27.65 26.42 -13.48
CA GLU A 177 29.07 26.26 -13.83
C GLU A 177 29.98 26.98 -12.81
N PRO A 178 31.07 26.33 -12.33
CA PRO A 178 31.49 24.96 -12.61
C PRO A 178 30.62 23.93 -11.88
N LYS A 179 30.36 22.78 -12.53
CA LYS A 179 29.53 21.72 -11.94
C LYS A 179 30.24 21.06 -10.75
N LEU A 180 29.78 21.42 -9.56
CA LEU A 180 30.34 20.94 -8.30
C LEU A 180 29.70 19.61 -7.94
N VAL A 181 30.53 18.60 -7.70
CA VAL A 181 30.06 17.26 -7.30
C VAL A 181 30.70 16.91 -5.96
N SER A 182 29.91 16.29 -5.09
CA SER A 182 30.42 15.69 -3.85
C SER A 182 31.32 14.49 -4.18
N PRO A 183 32.39 14.22 -3.41
CA PRO A 183 33.20 13.01 -3.54
C PRO A 183 32.41 11.69 -3.59
N THR A 184 31.21 11.68 -3.01
CA THR A 184 30.40 10.47 -2.78
C THR A 184 28.94 10.64 -3.14
N GLY A 185 28.51 11.88 -3.36
CA GLY A 185 27.16 12.17 -3.81
C GLY A 185 26.95 11.69 -5.24
N PRO A 186 25.69 11.41 -5.62
CA PRO A 186 25.35 11.13 -7.00
C PRO A 186 25.70 12.34 -7.88
N ILE A 187 26.14 12.06 -9.10
CA ILE A 187 26.10 13.04 -10.18
C ILE A 187 24.68 12.98 -10.74
N GLU A 188 23.88 14.00 -10.44
CA GLU A 188 22.50 14.10 -10.91
C GLU A 188 22.46 14.58 -12.36
N LEU A 189 21.77 13.83 -13.21
CA LEU A 189 21.44 14.22 -14.57
C LEU A 189 19.93 14.44 -14.67
N GLU A 190 19.51 15.60 -15.17
CA GLU A 190 18.12 15.97 -15.39
C GLU A 190 17.78 15.90 -16.88
N GLY A 191 16.83 15.05 -17.23
CA GLY A 191 16.31 14.87 -18.58
C GLY A 191 15.17 15.83 -18.88
N GLY A 192 15.22 16.39 -20.10
CA GLY A 192 14.12 17.15 -20.68
C GLY A 192 13.02 16.27 -21.28
N GLU A 193 13.10 14.94 -21.17
CA GLU A 193 12.11 13.96 -21.65
C GLU A 193 12.32 12.63 -20.91
N PRO A 194 11.25 11.83 -20.75
CA PRO A 194 11.34 10.49 -20.19
C PRO A 194 12.27 9.59 -21.01
N ILE A 195 13.05 8.77 -20.31
CA ILE A 195 13.98 7.81 -20.92
C ILE A 195 13.48 6.39 -20.78
N ASP A 196 13.77 5.54 -21.75
CA ASP A 196 13.51 4.12 -21.63
C ASP A 196 14.46 3.49 -20.59
N PRO A 197 13.96 2.99 -19.45
CA PRO A 197 14.82 2.47 -18.39
C PRO A 197 15.67 1.29 -18.84
N SER A 198 15.18 0.44 -19.75
CA SER A 198 15.92 -0.74 -20.23
C SER A 198 17.19 -0.36 -21.01
N SER A 199 17.19 0.85 -21.59
CA SER A 199 18.30 1.43 -22.35
C SER A 199 19.36 2.09 -21.45
N LEU A 200 19.03 2.40 -20.19
CA LEU A 200 19.96 3.01 -19.24
C LEU A 200 21.01 2.01 -18.77
N ARG A 201 22.26 2.20 -19.21
CA ARG A 201 23.40 1.36 -18.87
C ARG A 201 24.43 2.16 -18.11
N ALA A 202 24.94 1.59 -17.02
CA ALA A 202 25.95 2.27 -16.21
C ALA A 202 27.28 2.39 -16.98
N GLU A 203 27.59 1.39 -17.81
CA GLU A 203 28.79 1.33 -18.65
C GLU A 203 28.86 2.39 -19.75
N ASP A 204 27.72 3.02 -20.10
CA ASP A 204 27.67 4.12 -21.08
C ASP A 204 28.27 5.42 -20.51
N PHE A 205 28.43 5.50 -19.20
CA PHE A 205 28.96 6.65 -18.49
C PHE A 205 30.33 6.32 -17.89
N VAL A 206 31.32 7.16 -18.19
CA VAL A 206 32.68 6.96 -17.70
C VAL A 206 33.19 8.24 -17.10
N LEU A 207 33.49 8.19 -15.82
CA LEU A 207 34.13 9.30 -15.13
C LEU A 207 35.66 9.10 -15.18
N ARG A 208 36.40 10.13 -15.58
CA ARG A 208 37.87 10.09 -15.68
C ARG A 208 38.49 11.33 -15.04
N PRO A 209 39.58 11.21 -14.28
CA PRO A 209 40.28 12.38 -13.77
C PRO A 209 41.08 13.06 -14.90
N ILE A 210 40.97 14.38 -15.01
CA ILE A 210 41.66 15.18 -16.05
C ILE A 210 43.16 15.25 -15.79
N ARG A 211 43.55 15.27 -14.51
CA ARG A 211 44.93 15.31 -14.03
C ARG A 211 45.19 14.10 -13.14
N ARG A 212 46.46 13.80 -12.87
CA ARG A 212 46.80 12.81 -11.86
C ARG A 212 46.35 13.35 -10.50
N LEU A 213 45.49 12.61 -9.81
CA LEU A 213 44.99 12.97 -8.49
C LEU A 213 45.80 12.26 -7.39
N ALA A 214 45.74 12.78 -6.17
CA ALA A 214 46.30 12.10 -5.00
C ALA A 214 45.45 10.85 -4.70
N GLY A 215 46.08 9.70 -4.40
CA GLY A 215 45.36 8.46 -4.01
C GLY A 215 45.14 7.44 -5.15
N ALA A 216 46.22 6.96 -5.77
CA ALA A 216 46.26 5.82 -6.72
C ALA A 216 45.52 5.95 -8.07
N VAL A 217 44.56 6.87 -8.25
CA VAL A 217 43.88 7.06 -9.55
C VAL A 217 44.77 7.86 -10.51
N LYS A 218 45.26 7.20 -11.57
CA LYS A 218 46.05 7.84 -12.61
C LYS A 218 45.15 8.63 -13.55
N ARG A 219 45.74 9.64 -14.19
CA ARG A 219 45.07 10.42 -15.24
C ARG A 219 44.51 9.46 -16.30
N GLY A 220 43.22 9.59 -16.60
CA GLY A 220 42.55 8.77 -17.61
C GLY A 220 42.01 7.42 -17.12
N ASP A 221 42.26 7.02 -15.86
CA ASP A 221 41.64 5.83 -15.29
C ASP A 221 40.11 5.96 -15.30
N ARG A 222 39.41 4.86 -15.60
CA ARG A 222 37.95 4.81 -15.58
C ARG A 222 37.49 4.61 -14.14
N VAL A 223 36.73 5.57 -13.63
CA VAL A 223 35.98 5.42 -12.39
C VAL A 223 34.63 4.79 -12.75
N PRO A 224 34.32 3.58 -12.28
CA PRO A 224 33.04 2.96 -12.56
C PRO A 224 31.92 3.74 -11.86
N LEU A 225 30.76 3.77 -12.51
CA LEU A 225 29.55 4.40 -12.01
C LEU A 225 28.44 3.35 -11.93
N ARG A 226 27.44 3.59 -11.10
CA ARG A 226 26.14 2.94 -11.13
C ARG A 226 25.12 3.97 -11.59
N ALA A 227 24.35 3.65 -12.63
CA ALA A 227 23.24 4.48 -13.08
C ALA A 227 21.95 4.02 -12.41
N VAL A 228 21.23 4.95 -11.78
CA VAL A 228 19.93 4.73 -11.15
C VAL A 228 18.96 5.76 -11.70
N LEU A 229 17.83 5.30 -12.23
CA LEU A 229 16.74 6.16 -12.65
C LEU A 229 15.85 6.41 -11.43
N VAL A 230 15.72 7.68 -11.04
CA VAL A 230 15.06 8.10 -9.80
C VAL A 230 13.67 8.64 -10.07
N ASP A 231 13.50 9.38 -11.17
CA ASP A 231 12.20 9.85 -11.64
C ASP A 231 12.16 9.77 -13.16
N ASN A 232 10.98 9.51 -13.71
CA ASN A 232 10.81 9.27 -15.15
C ASN A 232 9.36 9.49 -15.60
N ARG A 233 8.91 10.74 -15.55
CA ARG A 233 7.52 11.13 -15.81
C ARG A 233 7.40 11.94 -17.09
N ASP A 234 6.21 11.88 -17.68
CA ASP A 234 5.87 12.67 -18.86
C ASP A 234 5.58 14.15 -18.46
N PRO A 235 6.07 15.14 -19.22
CA PRO A 235 5.82 16.57 -19.01
C PRO A 235 4.39 17.09 -18.92
N LEU A 236 3.37 16.40 -19.42
CA LEU A 236 2.02 16.95 -19.34
C LEU A 236 1.50 17.05 -17.90
N ASP A 237 2.22 16.48 -16.94
CA ASP A 237 2.01 16.74 -15.52
C ASP A 237 2.49 18.17 -15.17
N HIS A 238 1.58 19.14 -15.25
CA HIS A 238 1.82 20.61 -15.25
C HIS A 238 2.58 21.19 -14.04
N VAL A 239 3.08 20.37 -13.12
CA VAL A 239 3.52 20.79 -11.77
C VAL A 239 5.02 20.61 -11.53
N SER A 240 5.77 19.85 -12.34
CA SER A 240 7.13 19.40 -11.96
C SER A 240 8.26 19.95 -12.84
N ARG A 241 9.34 20.45 -12.20
CA ARG A 241 10.66 20.67 -12.84
C ARG A 241 11.39 19.32 -12.94
N GLY A 242 11.97 19.03 -14.10
CA GLY A 242 12.64 17.76 -14.42
C GLY A 242 11.65 16.66 -14.82
N ARG A 243 11.80 16.12 -16.03
CA ARG A 243 10.96 15.01 -16.53
C ARG A 243 11.60 13.65 -16.22
N THR A 244 12.92 13.63 -16.14
CA THR A 244 13.71 12.46 -15.77
C THR A 244 14.84 12.87 -14.84
N ILE A 245 15.10 12.08 -13.81
CA ILE A 245 16.26 12.26 -12.93
C ILE A 245 17.06 10.96 -12.94
N VAL A 246 18.30 11.02 -13.40
CA VAL A 246 19.26 9.92 -13.37
C VAL A 246 20.35 10.25 -12.37
N HIS A 247 20.58 9.36 -11.40
CA HIS A 247 21.74 9.42 -10.52
C HIS A 247 22.85 8.53 -11.07
N LEU A 248 24.00 9.13 -11.37
CA LEU A 248 25.24 8.39 -11.57
C LEU A 248 26.03 8.37 -10.26
N VAL A 249 26.02 7.23 -9.58
CA VAL A 249 26.68 7.05 -8.28
C VAL A 249 28.07 6.44 -8.51
N PRO A 250 29.17 7.12 -8.13
CA PRO A 250 30.49 6.51 -8.13
C PRO A 250 30.52 5.28 -7.22
N VAL A 251 31.05 4.15 -7.70
CA VAL A 251 31.25 2.97 -6.82
C VAL A 251 32.46 3.12 -5.90
N VAL A 252 33.28 4.15 -6.10
CA VAL A 252 34.39 4.54 -5.24
C VAL A 252 34.28 6.03 -4.90
N THR A 253 34.77 6.42 -3.73
CA THR A 253 34.89 7.84 -3.38
C THR A 253 35.84 8.54 -4.34
N LEU A 254 35.39 9.66 -4.89
CA LEU A 254 36.18 10.48 -5.81
C LEU A 254 37.20 11.32 -5.02
N ALA A 255 38.47 11.23 -5.39
CA ALA A 255 39.48 12.17 -4.88
C ALA A 255 39.12 13.60 -5.32
N PRO A 256 39.34 14.63 -4.50
CA PRO A 256 39.16 16.02 -4.91
C PRO A 256 39.94 16.37 -6.17
N GLY A 257 39.30 17.07 -7.11
CA GLY A 257 39.95 17.44 -8.37
C GLY A 257 39.01 17.67 -9.53
N GLU A 258 39.60 17.76 -10.72
CA GLU A 258 38.86 17.92 -11.98
C GLU A 258 38.67 16.56 -12.65
N TYR A 259 37.43 16.27 -13.02
CA TYR A 259 37.03 15.07 -13.73
C TYR A 259 36.31 15.45 -15.03
N GLU A 260 36.34 14.53 -15.97
CA GLU A 260 35.46 14.54 -17.13
C GLU A 260 34.50 13.36 -17.01
N LEU A 261 33.20 13.64 -17.09
CA LEU A 261 32.18 12.65 -17.38
C LEU A 261 32.09 12.48 -18.89
N TRP A 262 32.40 11.29 -19.36
CA TRP A 262 32.33 10.88 -20.76
C TRP A 262 31.10 10.03 -20.97
N ILE A 263 30.48 10.21 -22.14
CA ILE A 263 29.50 9.28 -22.67
C ILE A 263 30.21 8.45 -23.73
N GLU A 264 30.14 7.12 -23.62
CA GLU A 264 30.75 6.25 -24.61
C GLU A 264 30.07 6.42 -25.99
N PRO A 265 30.81 6.35 -27.11
CA PRO A 265 30.23 6.51 -28.45
C PRO A 265 29.16 5.46 -28.79
N THR A 266 29.15 4.34 -28.06
CA THR A 266 28.20 3.23 -28.19
C THR A 266 26.95 3.42 -27.33
N VAL A 267 26.77 4.58 -26.69
CA VAL A 267 25.60 4.88 -25.86
C VAL A 267 24.34 4.58 -26.66
N ALA A 268 23.48 3.75 -26.06
CA ALA A 268 22.22 3.33 -26.65
C ALA A 268 21.06 3.78 -25.77
N LEU A 269 21.22 4.93 -25.09
CA LEU A 269 20.18 5.55 -24.27
C LEU A 269 19.08 6.07 -25.18
N LEU A 270 17.85 5.64 -24.94
CA LEU A 270 16.69 6.00 -25.75
C LEU A 270 15.66 6.74 -24.90
N ASP A 271 14.89 7.62 -25.52
CA ASP A 271 13.63 8.12 -24.96
C ASP A 271 12.52 7.07 -25.11
N PHE A 272 11.31 7.42 -24.68
CA PHE A 272 10.11 6.60 -24.87
C PHE A 272 9.76 6.35 -26.34
N GLY A 273 10.08 7.27 -27.25
CA GLY A 273 9.88 7.14 -28.69
C GLY A 273 10.91 6.26 -29.39
N GLY A 274 11.97 5.86 -28.68
CA GLY A 274 13.09 5.10 -29.23
C GLY A 274 14.12 5.98 -29.94
N HIS A 275 14.09 7.30 -29.76
CA HIS A 275 15.13 8.20 -30.27
C HIS A 275 16.33 8.20 -29.33
N PRO A 276 17.56 8.27 -29.89
CA PRO A 276 18.75 8.42 -29.07
C PRO A 276 18.72 9.70 -28.23
N VAL A 277 18.80 9.56 -26.92
CA VAL A 277 18.92 10.67 -25.97
C VAL A 277 20.39 10.93 -25.74
N TRP A 278 20.90 12.05 -26.25
CA TRP A 278 22.28 12.46 -26.04
C TRP A 278 22.41 13.17 -24.69
N PRO A 279 23.14 12.63 -23.71
CA PRO A 279 23.06 13.14 -22.33
C PRO A 279 23.62 14.54 -22.09
N PHE A 280 24.28 15.17 -23.07
CA PHE A 280 24.60 16.61 -23.11
C PHE A 280 25.07 16.99 -24.54
N SER A 281 25.14 18.28 -24.90
CA SER A 281 25.51 18.76 -26.25
C SER A 281 26.95 18.44 -26.67
N THR A 282 27.81 18.14 -25.69
CA THR A 282 29.18 17.70 -25.87
C THR A 282 29.30 16.21 -25.53
N ARG A 283 30.36 15.50 -25.94
CA ARG A 283 30.60 14.12 -25.46
C ARG A 283 31.33 14.05 -24.12
N ARG A 284 31.74 15.21 -23.61
CA ARG A 284 32.46 15.35 -22.35
C ARG A 284 31.88 16.49 -21.53
N LEU A 285 31.81 16.27 -20.23
CA LEU A 285 31.39 17.28 -19.29
C LEU A 285 32.42 17.42 -18.18
N HIS A 286 32.87 18.64 -17.93
CA HIS A 286 33.83 18.93 -16.88
C HIS A 286 33.11 19.02 -15.53
N LEU A 287 33.59 18.24 -14.57
CA LEU A 287 33.11 18.19 -13.21
C LEU A 287 34.25 18.59 -12.28
N ARG A 288 33.93 19.38 -11.26
CA ARG A 288 34.87 19.67 -10.18
C ARG A 288 34.39 18.96 -8.92
N VAL A 289 35.09 17.91 -8.55
CA VAL A 289 34.91 17.27 -7.25
C VAL A 289 35.58 18.19 -6.23
N GLN A 290 34.77 18.80 -5.37
CA GLN A 290 35.32 19.67 -4.35
C GLN A 290 36.20 18.85 -3.40
N ALA A 291 37.24 19.49 -2.88
CA ALA A 291 37.82 19.01 -1.64
C ALA A 291 36.73 19.11 -0.60
N GLY A 292 36.01 18.00 -0.40
CA GLY A 292 35.31 17.77 0.85
C GLY A 292 36.35 18.08 1.92
N SER A 293 35.99 18.89 2.91
CA SER A 293 36.88 19.33 3.98
C SER A 293 37.42 18.10 4.72
N ALA A 294 38.48 17.46 4.21
CA ALA A 294 38.97 16.12 4.60
C ALA A 294 37.86 15.24 5.20
N GLN A 295 36.70 15.20 4.53
CA GLN A 295 35.57 14.39 4.97
C GLN A 295 35.91 12.99 4.51
N ALA A 296 35.99 12.08 5.48
CA ALA A 296 36.29 10.67 5.27
C ALA A 296 35.43 10.12 4.12
N SER A 297 35.92 9.09 3.42
CA SER A 297 35.22 8.50 2.28
C SER A 297 33.80 8.09 2.66
N VAL A 298 32.80 8.87 2.27
CA VAL A 298 31.41 8.62 2.63
C VAL A 298 30.84 7.43 1.82
N GLY A 299 30.52 6.32 2.47
CA GLY A 299 29.63 5.29 1.95
C GLY A 299 28.17 5.78 1.94
N SER A 300 27.37 5.22 1.03
CA SER A 300 25.92 5.44 1.01
C SER A 300 25.20 4.14 0.66
N HIS A 301 24.02 3.96 1.27
CA HIS A 301 23.13 2.83 1.05
C HIS A 301 21.73 3.36 0.78
N VAL A 302 21.06 2.85 -0.25
CA VAL A 302 19.66 3.14 -0.53
C VAL A 302 18.89 1.86 -0.25
N GLU A 303 18.08 1.88 0.78
CA GLU A 303 17.14 0.79 1.06
C GLU A 303 15.91 1.00 0.19
N SER A 304 15.83 0.27 -0.92
CA SER A 304 14.62 0.16 -1.72
C SER A 304 13.75 -0.96 -1.16
N PHE A 305 12.48 -0.69 -0.86
CA PHE A 305 11.58 -1.71 -0.30
C PHE A 305 11.03 -2.70 -1.33
N VAL A 306 11.55 -2.67 -2.57
CA VAL A 306 11.27 -3.67 -3.60
C VAL A 306 11.85 -5.03 -3.20
N ASP A 307 13.05 -5.06 -2.62
CA ASP A 307 13.62 -6.29 -2.08
C ASP A 307 13.09 -6.56 -0.67
N THR A 308 12.35 -7.65 -0.51
CA THR A 308 11.81 -8.08 0.79
C THR A 308 12.77 -8.96 1.59
N ALA A 309 13.93 -9.34 1.03
CA ALA A 309 14.93 -10.15 1.73
C ALA A 309 15.54 -9.41 2.93
N LEU A 310 15.57 -8.07 2.86
CA LEU A 310 16.02 -7.20 3.94
C LEU A 310 14.90 -6.88 4.94
N ARG A 311 13.75 -7.57 4.90
CA ARG A 311 12.71 -7.41 5.93
C ARG A 311 12.97 -8.34 7.11
N SER A 312 12.98 -7.78 8.32
CA SER A 312 13.09 -8.58 9.55
C SER A 312 11.79 -9.31 9.90
N PRO A 313 11.85 -10.59 10.32
CA PRO A 313 10.72 -11.29 10.92
C PRO A 313 10.50 -10.91 12.39
N ALA A 314 11.44 -10.20 13.02
CA ALA A 314 11.33 -9.83 14.43
C ALA A 314 10.08 -8.98 14.70
N GLU A 315 9.45 -9.23 15.85
CA GLU A 315 8.41 -8.34 16.37
C GLU A 315 9.05 -7.04 16.84
N VAL A 316 8.39 -5.91 16.55
CA VAL A 316 8.79 -4.64 17.15
C VAL A 316 7.92 -4.38 18.37
N PRO A 317 8.51 -4.33 19.58
CA PRO A 317 7.77 -4.04 20.80
C PRO A 317 7.06 -2.69 20.71
N GLN A 318 5.92 -2.55 21.39
CA GLN A 318 5.16 -1.30 21.53
C GLN A 318 4.45 -0.79 20.26
N ALA A 319 4.65 -1.40 19.09
CA ALA A 319 3.85 -1.11 17.91
C ALA A 319 2.41 -1.65 18.04
N ASP A 320 1.44 -0.88 17.57
CA ASP A 320 0.06 -1.33 17.44
C ASP A 320 -0.07 -2.44 16.40
N GLY A 321 0.73 -2.34 15.33
CA GLY A 321 0.83 -3.34 14.27
C GLY A 321 2.14 -3.29 13.50
N THR A 322 2.37 -4.32 12.69
CA THR A 322 3.51 -4.38 11.79
C THR A 322 3.12 -3.74 10.44
N ALA A 323 3.89 -2.78 9.95
CA ALA A 323 3.66 -2.21 8.62
C ALA A 323 3.92 -3.26 7.51
N LEU A 324 3.14 -3.22 6.42
CA LEU A 324 3.38 -4.08 5.26
C LEU A 324 4.60 -3.54 4.52
N TRP A 325 5.64 -4.35 4.43
CA TRP A 325 6.72 -4.17 3.47
C TRP A 325 6.45 -5.06 2.27
N SER A 326 6.13 -4.42 1.15
CA SER A 326 5.61 -5.03 -0.06
C SER A 326 6.60 -4.90 -1.20
N GLY A 327 7.19 -6.03 -1.59
CA GLY A 327 8.06 -6.08 -2.77
C GLY A 327 7.33 -5.79 -4.08
N ILE A 328 5.99 -5.96 -4.10
CA ILE A 328 5.16 -5.65 -5.27
C ILE A 328 4.97 -4.14 -5.41
N SER A 329 4.63 -3.45 -4.32
CA SER A 329 4.45 -1.99 -4.36
C SER A 329 5.78 -1.25 -4.30
N GLY A 330 6.85 -1.90 -3.84
CA GLY A 330 8.12 -1.24 -3.52
C GLY A 330 8.01 -0.34 -2.30
N LYS A 331 7.02 -0.59 -1.43
CA LYS A 331 6.61 0.31 -0.35
C LYS A 331 6.60 -0.35 1.00
N VAL A 332 6.80 0.47 2.03
CA VAL A 332 6.35 0.19 3.39
C VAL A 332 5.08 1.01 3.65
N GLU A 333 3.96 0.34 3.93
CA GLU A 333 2.65 0.98 4.04
C GLU A 333 1.81 0.40 5.21
N VAL A 334 0.86 1.19 5.72
CA VAL A 334 -0.10 0.71 6.71
C VAL A 334 -1.24 0.00 6.00
N ARG A 335 -1.47 -1.26 6.37
CA ARG A 335 -2.72 -1.96 6.04
C ARG A 335 -3.61 -1.99 7.25
N TYR A 336 -4.86 -1.58 7.06
CA TYR A 336 -5.84 -1.56 8.11
C TYR A 336 -7.16 -2.13 7.59
N PRO A 337 -7.70 -3.22 8.16
CA PRO A 337 -9.00 -3.74 7.75
C PRO A 337 -10.13 -2.84 8.26
N ALA A 338 -11.06 -2.46 7.38
CA ALA A 338 -12.30 -1.79 7.78
C ALA A 338 -13.08 -2.59 8.84
N ALA A 339 -12.94 -3.92 8.82
CA ALA A 339 -13.51 -4.82 9.80
C ALA A 339 -12.99 -4.66 11.24
N ALA A 340 -11.89 -3.94 11.49
CA ALA A 340 -11.34 -3.70 12.83
C ALA A 340 -12.27 -2.87 13.75
N GLY A 341 -13.30 -2.25 13.19
CA GLY A 341 -14.31 -1.51 13.94
C GLY A 341 -13.85 -0.13 14.39
N ASP A 342 -14.64 0.47 15.27
CA ASP A 342 -14.50 1.87 15.71
C ASP A 342 -13.81 2.03 17.07
N GLY A 343 -13.46 0.93 17.72
CA GLY A 343 -12.80 0.91 19.02
C GLY A 343 -13.60 1.54 20.16
N SER A 344 -14.92 1.64 20.01
CA SER A 344 -15.84 2.33 20.93
C SER A 344 -15.78 1.82 22.38
N VAL A 345 -15.41 0.55 22.59
CA VAL A 345 -15.32 -0.04 23.93
C VAL A 345 -14.00 0.32 24.67
N GLY A 346 -13.01 0.90 23.98
CA GLY A 346 -11.72 1.20 24.59
C GLY A 346 -10.85 -0.05 24.79
N ASN A 347 -9.97 -0.06 25.80
CA ASN A 347 -9.09 -1.20 26.06
C ASN A 347 -9.83 -2.24 26.93
N VAL A 348 -9.83 -3.50 26.49
CA VAL A 348 -10.56 -4.59 27.14
C VAL A 348 -9.59 -5.72 27.50
N SER A 349 -9.52 -6.05 28.79
CA SER A 349 -8.94 -7.30 29.27
C SER A 349 -10.08 -8.29 29.51
N LEU A 350 -10.12 -9.35 28.72
CA LEU A 350 -11.16 -10.38 28.79
C LEU A 350 -10.80 -11.43 29.85
N SER A 351 -11.77 -11.76 30.70
CA SER A 351 -11.71 -12.86 31.67
C SER A 351 -13.10 -13.47 31.87
N GLY A 352 -13.17 -14.75 32.25
CA GLY A 352 -14.44 -15.42 32.54
C GLY A 352 -15.33 -15.63 31.32
N GLU A 353 -16.59 -15.23 31.39
CA GLU A 353 -17.56 -15.36 30.29
C GLU A 353 -17.74 -14.01 29.56
N GLU A 354 -17.54 -14.01 28.24
CA GLU A 354 -17.84 -12.88 27.36
C GLU A 354 -19.13 -13.15 26.60
N THR A 355 -20.16 -12.35 26.88
CA THR A 355 -21.50 -12.54 26.31
C THR A 355 -21.76 -11.68 25.07
N ARG A 356 -20.90 -10.68 24.79
CA ARG A 356 -21.01 -9.83 23.60
C ARG A 356 -20.60 -10.61 22.36
N ARG A 357 -21.52 -10.69 21.39
CA ARG A 357 -21.27 -11.35 20.10
C ARG A 357 -20.45 -10.53 19.12
N ASP A 358 -20.48 -9.21 19.23
CA ASP A 358 -19.66 -8.33 18.38
C ASP A 358 -19.02 -7.28 19.30
N LEU A 359 -17.74 -7.47 19.60
CA LEU A 359 -16.96 -6.60 20.47
C LEU A 359 -16.02 -5.75 19.62
N ALA A 360 -16.27 -4.44 19.56
CA ALA A 360 -15.41 -3.47 18.89
C ALA A 360 -14.62 -2.64 19.92
N ALA A 361 -13.41 -3.11 20.23
CA ALA A 361 -12.54 -2.50 21.24
C ALA A 361 -11.33 -1.83 20.57
N ARG A 362 -10.71 -0.89 21.28
CA ARG A 362 -9.44 -0.30 20.87
C ARG A 362 -8.32 -1.34 20.96
N GLN A 363 -8.25 -2.06 22.07
CA GLN A 363 -7.31 -3.15 22.32
C GLN A 363 -8.04 -4.30 23.01
N ILE A 364 -7.75 -5.53 22.61
CA ILE A 364 -8.27 -6.74 23.28
C ILE A 364 -7.09 -7.57 23.77
N GLU A 365 -7.15 -7.97 25.03
CA GLU A 365 -6.18 -8.87 25.66
C GLU A 365 -6.86 -9.99 26.42
N VAL A 366 -6.39 -11.22 26.23
CA VAL A 366 -6.64 -12.36 27.13
C VAL A 366 -5.32 -12.67 27.82
N ALA A 367 -5.18 -12.26 29.08
CA ALA A 367 -3.93 -12.37 29.82
C ALA A 367 -3.52 -13.83 30.07
N ARG A 368 -2.23 -14.07 30.29
CA ARG A 368 -1.71 -15.42 30.60
C ARG A 368 -2.36 -15.94 31.90
N GLY A 369 -2.84 -17.18 31.86
CA GLY A 369 -3.53 -17.81 32.99
C GLY A 369 -5.04 -17.57 33.01
N GLU A 370 -5.54 -16.58 32.27
CA GLU A 370 -6.97 -16.36 32.11
C GLU A 370 -7.58 -17.39 31.17
N THR A 371 -8.83 -17.74 31.43
CA THR A 371 -9.68 -18.52 30.52
C THR A 371 -10.93 -17.72 30.22
N VAL A 372 -11.18 -17.48 28.93
CA VAL A 372 -12.31 -16.72 28.41
C VAL A 372 -13.19 -17.64 27.61
N SER A 373 -14.46 -17.75 28.01
CA SER A 373 -15.51 -18.43 27.24
C SER A 373 -16.29 -17.40 26.42
N LEU A 374 -16.37 -17.60 25.10
CA LEU A 374 -17.20 -16.79 24.19
C LEU A 374 -18.66 -17.27 24.14
N GLY A 375 -19.07 -18.04 25.16
CA GLY A 375 -20.38 -18.67 25.25
C GLY A 375 -20.56 -19.87 24.31
N SER A 376 -21.66 -20.57 24.51
CA SER A 376 -22.08 -21.74 23.72
C SER A 376 -23.22 -21.43 22.75
N THR A 377 -23.68 -20.17 22.71
CA THR A 377 -24.86 -19.83 21.91
C THR A 377 -24.52 -19.82 20.40
N PRO A 378 -25.32 -20.49 19.55
CA PRO A 378 -25.13 -20.45 18.10
C PRO A 378 -25.28 -19.04 17.51
N GLY A 379 -24.45 -18.74 16.49
CA GLY A 379 -24.41 -17.47 15.78
C GLY A 379 -22.99 -16.97 15.48
N LEU A 380 -22.88 -15.79 14.88
CA LEU A 380 -21.60 -15.14 14.60
C LEU A 380 -21.04 -14.55 15.91
N VAL A 381 -19.75 -14.77 16.19
CA VAL A 381 -19.00 -14.05 17.22
C VAL A 381 -17.79 -13.36 16.60
N VAL A 382 -17.66 -12.06 16.81
CA VAL A 382 -16.59 -11.22 16.29
C VAL A 382 -15.92 -10.47 17.43
N LEU A 383 -14.61 -10.65 17.59
CA LEU A 383 -13.77 -9.82 18.44
C LEU A 383 -12.92 -8.93 17.54
N ARG A 384 -13.11 -7.61 17.65
CA ARG A 384 -12.42 -6.60 16.83
C ARG A 384 -11.58 -5.70 17.73
N SER A 385 -10.31 -5.56 17.39
CA SER A 385 -9.41 -4.60 17.99
C SER A 385 -8.93 -3.62 16.93
N GLN A 386 -8.97 -2.32 17.23
CA GLN A 386 -8.35 -1.32 16.35
C GLN A 386 -6.82 -1.40 16.35
N ARG A 387 -6.23 -1.77 17.50
CA ARG A 387 -4.79 -1.96 17.70
C ARG A 387 -4.47 -3.45 17.59
N ARG A 388 -3.69 -3.94 18.55
CA ARG A 388 -3.30 -5.33 18.70
C ARG A 388 -4.38 -6.15 19.40
N LEU A 389 -4.60 -7.36 18.92
CA LEU A 389 -5.37 -8.40 19.61
C LEU A 389 -4.39 -9.46 20.15
N THR A 390 -4.34 -9.60 21.48
CA THR A 390 -3.41 -10.53 22.15
C THR A 390 -4.16 -11.63 22.90
N ILE A 391 -3.89 -12.89 22.57
CA ILE A 391 -4.38 -14.07 23.29
C ILE A 391 -3.18 -14.80 23.92
N ALA A 392 -2.89 -14.50 25.18
CA ALA A 392 -1.84 -15.16 25.97
C ALA A 392 -2.42 -16.22 26.93
N GLY A 393 -3.69 -16.13 27.29
CA GLY A 393 -4.45 -17.14 28.04
C GLY A 393 -5.18 -18.13 27.14
N THR A 394 -6.31 -18.65 27.61
CA THR A 394 -7.15 -19.59 26.88
C THR A 394 -8.43 -18.92 26.41
N LEU A 395 -8.73 -18.97 25.11
CA LEU A 395 -9.99 -18.54 24.52
C LEU A 395 -10.78 -19.76 24.06
N VAL A 396 -11.96 -20.01 24.62
CA VAL A 396 -12.79 -21.17 24.32
C VAL A 396 -14.12 -20.74 23.74
N ARG A 397 -14.62 -21.48 22.76
CA ARG A 397 -16.00 -21.39 22.30
C ARG A 397 -16.56 -22.76 21.97
N ASP A 398 -17.59 -23.17 22.71
CA ASP A 398 -18.24 -24.48 22.55
C ASP A 398 -19.54 -24.39 21.74
N ALA A 399 -19.61 -23.46 20.77
CA ALA A 399 -20.72 -23.36 19.82
C ALA A 399 -20.38 -24.16 18.55
N GLY A 400 -20.71 -25.46 18.56
CA GLY A 400 -20.46 -26.34 17.42
C GLY A 400 -21.37 -26.07 16.23
N GLY A 401 -20.89 -26.32 15.01
CA GLY A 401 -21.71 -26.23 13.79
C GLY A 401 -20.87 -26.24 12.54
N ALA A 402 -21.46 -26.72 11.44
CA ALA A 402 -20.79 -26.69 10.14
C ALA A 402 -20.52 -25.23 9.72
N PRO A 403 -19.38 -24.96 9.07
CA PRO A 403 -19.17 -23.67 8.45
C PRO A 403 -20.29 -23.39 7.45
N GLY A 404 -20.89 -22.20 7.54
CA GLY A 404 -21.74 -21.70 6.48
C GLY A 404 -20.93 -21.61 5.17
N PRO A 405 -21.59 -21.69 4.01
CA PRO A 405 -20.90 -21.54 2.74
C PRO A 405 -20.16 -20.20 2.71
N LEU A 406 -18.90 -20.22 2.27
CA LEU A 406 -18.19 -18.99 1.91
C LEU A 406 -18.92 -18.41 0.69
N GLY A 407 -19.76 -17.40 0.89
CA GLY A 407 -20.50 -16.74 -0.19
C GLY A 407 -19.57 -16.12 -1.24
N GLU A 408 -20.12 -15.76 -2.41
CA GLU A 408 -19.38 -15.04 -3.46
C GLU A 408 -18.90 -13.68 -2.91
N PRO A 409 -17.59 -13.49 -2.69
CA PRO A 409 -17.15 -12.42 -1.82
C PRO A 409 -16.39 -11.34 -2.61
N THR A 410 -16.71 -10.08 -2.36
CA THR A 410 -15.91 -8.95 -2.85
C THR A 410 -14.94 -8.39 -1.80
N THR A 411 -15.30 -8.36 -0.51
CA THR A 411 -14.48 -7.83 0.60
C THR A 411 -14.83 -8.47 1.95
N LEU A 412 -13.89 -8.44 2.92
CA LEU A 412 -14.12 -8.96 4.28
C LEU A 412 -15.28 -8.25 4.99
N SER A 413 -15.35 -6.92 4.90
CA SER A 413 -16.37 -6.14 5.60
C SER A 413 -17.78 -6.41 5.07
N ALA A 414 -17.91 -6.60 3.75
CA ALA A 414 -19.18 -6.97 3.12
C ALA A 414 -19.64 -8.37 3.56
N TRP A 415 -18.71 -9.32 3.63
CA TRP A 415 -19.02 -10.66 4.13
C TRP A 415 -19.49 -10.63 5.61
N LEU A 416 -18.77 -9.93 6.49
CA LEU A 416 -19.17 -9.80 7.91
C LEU A 416 -20.55 -9.16 8.08
N ALA A 417 -20.89 -8.17 7.24
CA ALA A 417 -22.21 -7.56 7.24
C ALA A 417 -23.30 -8.58 6.84
N SER A 418 -23.07 -9.33 5.76
CA SER A 418 -23.97 -10.40 5.30
C SER A 418 -24.18 -11.48 6.36
N GLU A 419 -23.11 -11.95 7.02
CA GLU A 419 -23.22 -12.96 8.08
C GLU A 419 -24.00 -12.44 9.30
N ARG A 420 -23.85 -11.16 9.63
CA ARG A 420 -24.62 -10.52 10.71
C ARG A 420 -26.11 -10.45 10.38
N GLU A 421 -26.45 -10.11 9.14
CA GLU A 421 -27.83 -10.10 8.66
C GLU A 421 -28.45 -11.51 8.71
N LEU A 422 -27.69 -12.54 8.32
CA LEU A 422 -28.10 -13.94 8.43
C LEU A 422 -28.31 -14.38 9.89
N ASP A 423 -27.41 -14.03 10.82
CA ASP A 423 -27.59 -14.36 12.24
C ASP A 423 -28.82 -13.67 12.84
N LEU A 424 -29.10 -12.41 12.45
CA LEU A 424 -30.31 -11.69 12.85
C LEU A 424 -31.59 -12.30 12.25
N ALA A 425 -31.54 -12.76 10.99
CA ALA A 425 -32.66 -13.45 10.36
C ALA A 425 -32.94 -14.79 11.06
N ALA A 426 -31.91 -15.57 11.35
CA ALA A 426 -32.01 -16.84 12.07
C ALA A 426 -32.31 -16.69 13.57
N ALA A 427 -32.20 -15.48 14.12
CA ALA A 427 -32.75 -15.15 15.44
C ALA A 427 -34.28 -14.97 15.41
N ARG A 428 -34.84 -14.60 14.26
CA ARG A 428 -36.29 -14.43 14.04
C ARG A 428 -36.96 -15.70 13.54
N ASP A 429 -36.23 -16.51 12.77
CA ASP A 429 -36.70 -17.77 12.21
C ASP A 429 -35.71 -18.89 12.54
N SER A 430 -36.08 -19.76 13.47
CA SER A 430 -35.23 -20.88 13.91
C SER A 430 -35.04 -21.97 12.86
N SER A 431 -35.73 -21.90 11.71
CA SER A 431 -35.50 -22.80 10.57
C SER A 431 -34.27 -22.41 9.74
N LEU A 432 -33.81 -21.15 9.82
CA LEU A 432 -32.61 -20.70 9.13
C LEU A 432 -31.36 -21.15 9.90
N ALA A 433 -30.40 -21.73 9.17
CA ALA A 433 -29.12 -22.12 9.75
C ALA A 433 -28.32 -20.88 10.18
N ARG A 434 -27.88 -20.85 11.44
CA ARG A 434 -26.92 -19.85 11.92
C ARG A 434 -25.51 -20.25 11.50
N SER A 435 -24.74 -19.27 11.08
CA SER A 435 -23.32 -19.46 10.90
C SER A 435 -22.62 -19.37 12.26
N ASN A 436 -21.86 -20.41 12.64
CA ASN A 436 -21.17 -20.48 13.93
C ASN A 436 -19.73 -19.97 13.86
N TRP A 437 -19.50 -18.95 13.03
CA TRP A 437 -18.19 -18.33 12.83
C TRP A 437 -17.69 -17.66 14.08
N THR A 438 -16.43 -17.92 14.41
CA THR A 438 -15.64 -17.10 15.34
C THR A 438 -14.64 -16.31 14.52
N VAL A 439 -14.67 -15.00 14.65
CA VAL A 439 -13.82 -14.09 13.86
C VAL A 439 -13.01 -13.23 14.82
N LEU A 440 -11.68 -13.29 14.69
CA LEU A 440 -10.74 -12.46 15.42
C LEU A 440 -10.14 -11.43 14.44
N VAL A 441 -10.38 -10.15 14.67
CA VAL A 441 -9.91 -9.06 13.81
C VAL A 441 -9.01 -8.12 14.61
N ALA A 442 -7.78 -7.93 14.14
CA ALA A 442 -6.87 -6.90 14.61
C ALA A 442 -6.63 -5.86 13.50
N GLY A 443 -6.75 -4.58 13.83
CA GLY A 443 -6.35 -3.48 12.96
C GLY A 443 -4.83 -3.46 12.78
N GLY A 444 -4.10 -3.76 13.86
CA GLY A 444 -2.66 -3.99 13.86
C GLY A 444 -2.31 -5.48 13.87
N ASP A 445 -1.53 -5.93 14.85
CA ASP A 445 -1.09 -7.33 14.95
C ASP A 445 -2.08 -8.22 15.72
N LEU A 446 -2.15 -9.50 15.34
CA LEU A 446 -2.87 -10.54 16.06
C LEU A 446 -1.88 -11.56 16.61
N THR A 447 -1.73 -11.63 17.93
CA THR A 447 -0.77 -12.51 18.60
C THR A 447 -1.47 -13.56 19.46
N ILE A 448 -1.23 -14.84 19.17
CA ILE A 448 -1.77 -15.98 19.92
C ILE A 448 -0.58 -16.78 20.48
N SER A 449 -0.30 -16.57 21.76
CA SER A 449 0.74 -17.30 22.50
C SER A 449 0.16 -18.30 23.52
N GLY A 450 -1.12 -18.18 23.82
CA GLY A 450 -1.87 -19.12 24.67
C GLY A 450 -2.60 -20.19 23.85
N ARG A 451 -3.86 -20.47 24.20
CA ARG A 451 -4.67 -21.49 23.51
C ARG A 451 -5.96 -20.88 22.98
N VAL A 452 -6.31 -21.17 21.74
CA VAL A 452 -7.63 -20.85 21.16
C VAL A 452 -8.30 -22.17 20.79
N ARG A 453 -9.45 -22.48 21.38
CA ARG A 453 -10.26 -23.67 21.08
C ARG A 453 -11.66 -23.26 20.68
N VAL A 454 -12.04 -23.49 19.42
CA VAL A 454 -13.39 -23.20 18.94
C VAL A 454 -14.00 -24.44 18.29
N ALA A 455 -15.24 -24.78 18.67
CA ALA A 455 -15.96 -25.93 18.15
C ALA A 455 -16.57 -25.72 16.74
N GLY A 456 -16.32 -24.55 16.13
CA GLY A 456 -16.79 -24.16 14.80
C GLY A 456 -15.67 -23.54 13.97
N PRO A 457 -16.00 -22.91 12.83
CA PRO A 457 -14.99 -22.31 11.97
C PRO A 457 -14.38 -21.04 12.59
N LEU A 458 -13.07 -20.86 12.35
CA LEU A 458 -12.27 -19.76 12.88
C LEU A 458 -11.68 -18.93 11.74
N LEU A 459 -11.91 -17.64 11.78
CA LEU A 459 -11.31 -16.67 10.89
C LEU A 459 -10.37 -15.75 11.67
N LEU A 460 -9.11 -15.70 11.25
CA LEU A 460 -8.10 -14.81 11.82
C LEU A 460 -7.77 -13.71 10.81
N VAL A 461 -7.85 -12.46 11.26
CA VAL A 461 -7.64 -11.28 10.41
C VAL A 461 -6.72 -10.31 11.14
N ALA A 462 -5.68 -9.84 10.46
CA ALA A 462 -4.83 -8.75 10.93
C ALA A 462 -4.52 -7.78 9.79
N GLY A 463 -4.45 -6.49 10.09
CA GLY A 463 -3.83 -5.49 9.20
C GLY A 463 -2.30 -5.63 9.16
N GLY A 464 -1.70 -5.91 10.31
CA GLY A 464 -0.29 -6.27 10.46
C GLY A 464 -0.04 -7.78 10.34
N ARG A 465 0.74 -8.34 11.26
CA ARG A 465 1.07 -9.77 11.27
C ARG A 465 0.13 -10.57 12.16
N ILE A 466 -0.13 -11.79 11.73
CA ILE A 466 -0.69 -12.84 12.58
C ILE A 466 0.48 -13.65 13.12
N ARG A 467 0.65 -13.74 14.43
CA ARG A 467 1.71 -14.53 15.10
C ARG A 467 1.06 -15.57 15.98
N ILE A 468 1.35 -16.83 15.70
CA ILE A 468 0.87 -17.97 16.47
C ILE A 468 2.10 -18.67 17.03
N SER A 469 2.26 -18.66 18.35
CA SER A 469 3.27 -19.47 19.06
C SER A 469 2.65 -20.47 20.03
N GLY A 470 1.36 -20.27 20.35
CA GLY A 470 0.57 -21.17 21.17
C GLY A 470 -0.18 -22.25 20.39
N GLU A 471 -1.32 -22.68 20.91
CA GLU A 471 -2.14 -23.75 20.34
C GLU A 471 -3.45 -23.21 19.74
N LEU A 472 -3.79 -23.69 18.55
CA LEU A 472 -5.04 -23.36 17.85
C LEU A 472 -5.79 -24.63 17.52
N GLU A 473 -6.99 -24.78 18.04
CA GLU A 473 -7.90 -25.87 17.74
C GLU A 473 -9.21 -25.31 17.18
N ALA A 474 -9.55 -25.70 15.95
CA ALA A 474 -10.79 -25.33 15.28
C ALA A 474 -11.39 -26.57 14.59
N VAL A 475 -12.69 -26.53 14.31
CA VAL A 475 -13.39 -27.61 13.62
C VAL A 475 -13.40 -27.37 12.11
N ASP A 476 -13.10 -28.40 11.33
CA ASP A 476 -13.11 -28.34 9.87
C ASP A 476 -14.50 -28.47 9.23
N ALA A 477 -14.56 -28.43 7.89
CA ALA A 477 -15.82 -28.58 7.13
C ALA A 477 -16.60 -29.84 7.51
N ASP A 478 -15.88 -30.90 7.83
CA ASP A 478 -16.40 -32.23 8.12
C ASP A 478 -16.74 -32.41 9.62
N GLY A 479 -16.64 -31.35 10.42
CA GLY A 479 -16.92 -31.41 11.85
C GLY A 479 -15.79 -32.02 12.68
N ARG A 480 -14.57 -32.20 12.12
CA ARG A 480 -13.44 -32.80 12.85
C ARG A 480 -12.56 -31.72 13.47
N PRO A 481 -12.15 -31.85 14.75
CA PRO A 481 -11.21 -30.94 15.36
C PRO A 481 -9.85 -31.08 14.72
N ARG A 482 -9.18 -29.95 14.51
CA ARG A 482 -7.85 -29.85 13.93
C ARG A 482 -7.02 -28.92 14.78
N THR A 483 -5.83 -29.39 15.16
CA THR A 483 -4.92 -28.66 16.03
C THR A 483 -3.68 -28.20 15.27
N ILE A 484 -3.36 -26.91 15.37
CA ILE A 484 -2.04 -26.38 15.08
C ILE A 484 -1.31 -26.27 16.42
N GLY A 485 -0.26 -27.08 16.57
CA GLY A 485 0.53 -27.14 17.78
C GLY A 485 1.50 -25.96 17.95
N PRO A 486 2.15 -25.85 19.11
CA PRO A 486 3.14 -24.81 19.38
C PRO A 486 4.32 -24.92 18.41
N GLY A 487 4.91 -23.78 18.05
CA GLY A 487 6.04 -23.70 17.12
C GLY A 487 5.67 -23.56 15.63
N PHE A 488 4.38 -23.43 15.30
CA PHE A 488 3.93 -23.08 13.96
C PHE A 488 3.91 -21.56 13.76
N TYR A 489 4.97 -21.02 13.16
CA TYR A 489 4.99 -19.63 12.71
C TYR A 489 4.20 -19.49 11.40
N LEU A 490 2.92 -19.20 11.49
CA LEU A 490 2.11 -18.70 10.38
C LEU A 490 2.46 -17.22 10.15
N GLU A 491 3.68 -16.96 9.67
CA GLU A 491 4.08 -15.59 9.33
C GLU A 491 3.48 -15.21 7.97
N LYS A 492 2.18 -14.83 7.96
CA LYS A 492 1.61 -14.20 6.77
C LYS A 492 2.14 -12.78 6.70
N LEU A 493 2.99 -12.55 5.70
CA LEU A 493 3.78 -11.34 5.55
C LEU A 493 2.89 -10.16 5.13
N GLY A 494 2.52 -9.31 6.10
CA GLY A 494 1.99 -7.97 5.87
C GLY A 494 0.48 -7.86 5.60
N GLY A 495 -0.30 -8.26 6.60
CA GLY A 495 -1.76 -8.25 6.55
C GLY A 495 -2.29 -9.49 5.86
N GLY A 496 -3.29 -10.12 6.47
CA GLY A 496 -3.83 -11.33 5.90
C GLY A 496 -5.13 -11.80 6.55
N ILE A 497 -5.90 -12.51 5.75
CA ILE A 497 -7.00 -13.35 6.21
C ILE A 497 -6.46 -14.77 6.20
N VAL A 498 -6.46 -15.40 7.36
CA VAL A 498 -6.16 -16.81 7.51
C VAL A 498 -7.46 -17.48 7.88
N LEU A 499 -8.01 -18.19 6.92
CA LEU A 499 -9.09 -19.13 7.19
C LEU A 499 -8.47 -20.44 7.63
N MET A 500 -8.80 -20.83 8.85
CA MET A 500 -8.58 -22.18 9.35
C MET A 500 -9.80 -23.02 8.97
N HIS A 501 -9.74 -23.60 7.78
CA HIS A 501 -10.76 -24.50 7.25
C HIS A 501 -10.06 -25.62 6.49
N TRP A 502 -10.22 -26.87 6.95
CA TRP A 502 -9.74 -28.02 6.20
C TRP A 502 -10.84 -28.46 5.23
N GLY A 503 -10.56 -28.25 3.94
CA GLY A 503 -11.24 -28.96 2.85
C GLY A 503 -10.54 -30.28 2.55
N THR A 504 -11.28 -31.22 1.97
CA THR A 504 -10.74 -32.45 1.39
C THR A 504 -10.04 -32.11 0.08
N ALA A 505 -8.70 -32.07 0.06
CA ALA A 505 -7.96 -31.99 -1.19
C ALA A 505 -8.03 -33.34 -1.92
N ALA A 506 -8.93 -33.45 -2.89
CA ALA A 506 -8.79 -34.36 -4.01
C ALA A 506 -8.50 -33.53 -5.27
N ALA A 507 -7.22 -33.35 -5.61
CA ALA A 507 -6.78 -33.05 -6.96
C ALA A 507 -5.31 -33.47 -7.10
N ASP A 508 -5.08 -34.52 -7.89
CA ASP A 508 -3.77 -35.02 -8.30
C ASP A 508 -2.92 -33.93 -8.98
N GLY A 509 -1.64 -33.78 -8.60
CA GLY A 509 -0.65 -33.19 -9.50
C GLY A 509 0.25 -32.03 -9.02
N ALA A 510 0.47 -31.80 -7.73
CA ALA A 510 1.41 -30.75 -7.30
C ALA A 510 2.90 -31.11 -7.59
N PRO A 511 3.72 -30.18 -8.13
CA PRO A 511 5.11 -30.43 -8.54
C PRO A 511 6.07 -30.56 -7.35
N LYS A 512 7.02 -31.49 -7.47
CA LYS A 512 8.10 -31.72 -6.50
C LYS A 512 9.29 -30.80 -6.80
N GLY A 513 9.49 -29.75 -5.99
CA GLY A 513 10.78 -29.05 -5.93
C GLY A 513 10.66 -27.53 -5.72
N GLY A 514 10.77 -27.10 -4.46
CA GLY A 514 10.87 -25.69 -4.07
C GLY A 514 11.09 -25.60 -2.56
N ARG A 515 11.96 -24.68 -2.11
CA ARG A 515 12.47 -24.54 -0.73
C ARG A 515 11.37 -24.50 0.34
N ASN A 516 11.75 -24.90 1.57
CA ASN A 516 10.96 -25.01 2.81
C ASN A 516 10.23 -23.72 3.26
N GLU A 517 9.32 -23.20 2.44
CA GLU A 517 8.17 -22.46 2.94
C GLU A 517 7.13 -23.52 3.29
N LEU A 518 6.90 -23.72 4.58
CA LEU A 518 6.03 -24.77 5.09
C LEU A 518 4.60 -24.47 4.60
N GLN A 519 4.22 -25.01 3.42
CA GLN A 519 2.86 -24.95 2.92
C GLN A 519 1.95 -25.54 4.00
N VAL A 520 1.26 -24.67 4.72
CA VAL A 520 0.28 -25.05 5.72
C VAL A 520 -0.78 -25.83 5.00
N ARG A 521 -0.76 -27.17 5.10
CA ARG A 521 -1.74 -28.10 4.52
C ARG A 521 -3.13 -27.99 5.20
N GLY A 522 -3.59 -26.78 5.51
CA GLY A 522 -4.80 -26.50 6.29
C GLY A 522 -5.21 -25.04 6.40
N ALA A 523 -4.37 -24.09 5.97
CA ALA A 523 -4.76 -22.69 5.83
C ALA A 523 -5.09 -22.44 4.37
N THR A 524 -6.35 -22.12 4.08
CA THR A 524 -6.77 -21.72 2.74
C THR A 524 -6.74 -20.20 2.69
N GLU A 525 -6.02 -19.62 1.74
CA GLU A 525 -6.18 -18.20 1.47
C GLU A 525 -7.56 -17.98 0.88
N LEU A 526 -8.36 -17.17 1.57
CA LEU A 526 -9.64 -16.76 1.04
C LEU A 526 -9.41 -15.74 -0.09
N PRO A 527 -10.23 -15.75 -1.16
CA PRO A 527 -10.17 -14.77 -2.24
C PRO A 527 -10.61 -13.36 -1.78
N TRP A 528 -10.76 -13.13 -0.48
CA TRP A 528 -11.27 -11.90 0.09
C TRP A 528 -10.15 -10.87 0.15
N ALA A 529 -10.37 -9.72 -0.49
CA ALA A 529 -9.52 -8.57 -0.26
C ALA A 529 -9.76 -8.02 1.15
N LEU A 530 -8.68 -7.74 1.89
CA LEU A 530 -8.72 -6.85 3.05
C LEU A 530 -9.05 -5.45 2.53
N ASP A 531 -10.27 -5.00 2.78
CA ASP A 531 -10.70 -3.70 2.33
C ASP A 531 -10.35 -2.62 3.37
N PRO A 532 -9.67 -1.53 2.97
CA PRO A 532 -9.37 -0.45 3.89
C PRO A 532 -10.64 0.31 4.28
N PRO A 533 -10.69 0.97 5.45
CA PRO A 533 -11.77 1.88 5.79
C PRO A 533 -11.97 2.92 4.68
N ILE A 534 -13.21 3.33 4.42
CA ILE A 534 -13.47 4.46 3.52
C ILE A 534 -13.14 5.78 4.24
N ARG A 535 -13.47 5.84 5.54
CA ARG A 535 -13.23 6.97 6.43
C ARG A 535 -12.33 6.55 7.56
N ASN A 536 -11.63 7.50 8.16
CA ASN A 536 -10.81 7.22 9.34
C ASN A 536 -11.64 6.60 10.48
N PRO A 537 -11.38 5.33 10.87
CA PRO A 537 -12.17 4.64 11.88
C PRO A 537 -11.76 5.00 13.31
N LEU A 538 -10.64 5.71 13.48
CA LEU A 538 -10.09 6.04 14.79
C LEU A 538 -10.95 7.06 15.53
N GLN A 539 -10.95 6.98 16.85
CA GLN A 539 -11.60 7.97 17.71
C GLN A 539 -10.72 9.22 17.82
N PRO A 540 -11.30 10.45 17.91
CA PRO A 540 -10.53 11.68 18.01
C PRO A 540 -9.42 11.62 19.08
N GLY A 541 -8.23 12.09 18.73
CA GLY A 541 -7.04 12.04 19.60
C GLY A 541 -6.32 10.70 19.64
N GLU A 542 -6.86 9.65 19.02
CA GLU A 542 -6.14 8.38 18.89
C GLU A 542 -5.06 8.45 17.83
N LYS A 543 -3.94 7.81 18.18
CA LYS A 543 -2.81 7.53 17.32
C LYS A 543 -2.65 6.02 17.21
N LEU A 544 -2.44 5.55 15.98
CA LEU A 544 -1.91 4.23 15.70
C LEU A 544 -0.47 4.33 15.23
N VAL A 545 0.38 3.42 15.70
CA VAL A 545 1.79 3.32 15.28
C VAL A 545 2.03 1.95 14.69
N PHE A 546 2.33 1.93 13.40
CA PHE A 546 2.76 0.75 12.68
C PHE A 546 4.26 0.77 12.50
N GLN A 547 4.92 -0.36 12.71
CA GLN A 547 6.37 -0.43 12.62
C GLN A 547 6.82 -1.59 11.74
N VAL A 548 7.93 -1.42 11.03
CA VAL A 548 8.65 -2.54 10.41
C VAL A 548 10.14 -2.33 10.58
N LEU A 549 10.84 -3.44 10.76
CA LEU A 549 12.27 -3.47 10.99
C LEU A 549 12.97 -4.08 9.77
N SER A 550 14.06 -3.47 9.32
CA SER A 550 14.92 -4.09 8.30
C SER A 550 15.84 -5.15 8.92
N ALA A 551 16.45 -5.96 8.07
CA ALA A 551 17.64 -6.73 8.37
C ALA A 551 18.82 -5.77 8.63
N ALA A 552 19.91 -6.33 9.14
CA ALA A 552 21.17 -5.64 9.23
C ALA A 552 21.58 -5.13 7.84
N ILE A 553 21.83 -3.83 7.73
CA ILE A 553 22.44 -3.21 6.56
C ILE A 553 23.95 -3.25 6.79
N PRO A 554 24.69 -4.13 6.08
CA PRO A 554 26.13 -4.18 6.19
C PRO A 554 26.74 -2.99 5.43
N PRO A 555 27.47 -2.10 6.11
CA PRO A 555 28.16 -1.00 5.46
C PRO A 555 29.35 -1.56 4.68
N GLU A 556 29.36 -1.35 3.37
CA GLU A 556 30.52 -1.70 2.54
C GLU A 556 31.75 -0.88 2.97
N GLY A 557 32.84 -1.58 3.33
CA GLY A 557 34.12 -0.95 3.68
C GLY A 557 34.26 -0.55 5.15
N GLY A 558 33.36 -1.01 6.03
CA GLY A 558 33.35 -0.63 7.44
C GLY A 558 32.84 0.80 7.68
N VAL A 559 32.46 1.08 8.93
CA VAL A 559 31.97 2.41 9.34
C VAL A 559 32.93 3.01 10.33
N GLN A 560 33.38 4.22 10.03
CA GLN A 560 34.02 5.11 10.98
C GLN A 560 32.98 5.96 11.71
N ARG A 561 31.97 6.48 10.99
CA ARG A 561 30.93 7.33 11.56
C ARG A 561 29.70 7.39 10.65
N TRP A 562 28.52 7.16 11.19
CA TRP A 562 27.27 7.41 10.46
C TRP A 562 26.95 8.91 10.38
N HIS A 563 26.40 9.38 9.27
CA HIS A 563 25.95 10.77 9.13
C HIS A 563 24.52 10.97 9.63
N SER A 564 24.26 12.14 10.22
CA SER A 564 22.92 12.51 10.67
C SER A 564 21.95 12.70 9.52
N GLY A 565 20.73 12.18 9.68
CA GLY A 565 19.62 12.34 8.73
C GLY A 565 19.59 11.29 7.63
N ALA A 566 18.48 10.55 7.55
CA ALA A 566 18.15 9.79 6.36
C ALA A 566 17.29 10.63 5.42
N ILE A 567 17.54 10.52 4.12
CA ILE A 567 16.58 11.04 3.13
C ILE A 567 15.48 10.01 3.01
N VAL A 568 14.26 10.44 3.33
CA VAL A 568 13.07 9.60 3.30
C VAL A 568 12.18 10.05 2.15
N ASN A 569 12.01 9.19 1.16
CA ASN A 569 10.99 9.39 0.14
C ASN A 569 9.72 8.68 0.60
N GLY A 570 8.85 9.42 1.29
CA GLY A 570 7.57 8.93 1.76
C GLY A 570 6.47 9.94 1.55
N PHE A 571 5.23 9.47 1.63
CA PHE A 571 4.04 10.25 1.36
C PHE A 571 2.97 9.99 2.43
N VAL A 572 2.18 11.03 2.68
CA VAL A 572 0.90 10.97 3.39
C VAL A 572 -0.13 11.41 2.37
N GLY A 573 -0.91 10.46 1.87
CA GLY A 573 -1.73 10.70 0.68
C GLY A 573 -0.94 11.13 -0.53
N ASN A 574 -1.35 12.25 -1.11
CA ASN A 574 -0.69 12.86 -2.26
C ASN A 574 0.41 13.87 -1.87
N ARG A 575 0.76 14.00 -0.58
CA ARG A 575 1.75 14.96 -0.09
C ARG A 575 3.02 14.25 0.37
N ARG A 576 4.19 14.81 0.05
CA ARG A 576 5.48 14.30 0.52
C ARG A 576 5.56 14.45 2.04
N ALA A 577 5.86 13.35 2.73
CA ALA A 577 5.82 13.21 4.17
C ALA A 577 7.07 13.84 4.83
N ILE A 578 7.09 15.17 4.89
CA ILE A 578 8.05 15.91 5.73
C ILE A 578 7.25 16.91 6.58
N VAL A 579 6.35 16.39 7.42
CA VAL A 579 5.64 17.24 8.40
C VAL A 579 5.76 16.59 9.77
N PRO A 580 6.56 17.18 10.69
CA PRO A 580 6.69 16.70 12.06
C PRO A 580 5.37 16.70 12.86
N ASP A 581 4.39 17.51 12.44
CA ASP A 581 3.19 17.85 13.25
C ASP A 581 1.83 17.61 12.53
N GLY A 582 1.70 16.57 11.71
CA GLY A 582 0.50 16.30 10.87
C GLY A 582 -0.30 15.02 11.16
N GLU A 583 -1.45 14.88 10.46
CA GLU A 583 -2.47 13.80 10.49
C GLU A 583 -1.94 12.37 10.31
N ALA A 584 -0.76 12.24 9.73
CA ALA A 584 0.02 11.03 9.64
C ALA A 584 1.49 11.41 9.56
N SER A 585 2.36 10.54 10.07
CA SER A 585 3.80 10.80 10.08
C SER A 585 4.61 9.56 9.78
N ILE A 586 5.78 9.82 9.21
CA ILE A 586 6.79 8.82 8.92
C ILE A 586 8.02 9.18 9.73
N ARG A 587 8.54 8.21 10.47
CA ARG A 587 9.79 8.34 11.21
C ARG A 587 10.71 7.17 10.86
N VAL A 588 11.96 7.47 10.60
CA VAL A 588 13.01 6.45 10.44
C VAL A 588 13.90 6.55 11.66
N ARG A 589 14.08 5.43 12.34
CA ARG A 589 14.95 5.28 13.49
C ARG A 589 15.94 4.16 13.24
N PHE A 590 16.97 4.11 14.06
CA PHE A 590 18.13 3.25 13.83
C PHE A 590 18.37 2.37 15.05
N ILE A 591 18.78 1.13 14.78
CA ILE A 591 19.25 0.20 15.80
C ILE A 591 20.64 -0.28 15.36
N GLY A 592 21.65 -0.03 16.21
CA GLY A 592 23.03 -0.47 15.96
C GLY A 592 23.26 -1.91 16.41
N GLU A 593 23.78 -2.74 15.52
CA GLU A 593 24.20 -4.11 15.86
C GLU A 593 25.67 -4.14 16.29
N GLY A 594 25.96 -4.85 17.38
CA GLY A 594 27.31 -5.04 17.91
C GLY A 594 27.67 -4.22 19.15
N ALA A 595 26.76 -3.38 19.66
CA ALA A 595 26.88 -2.86 21.02
C ALA A 595 26.85 -4.03 22.03
N ALA A 596 27.75 -4.01 23.02
CA ALA A 596 28.03 -5.14 23.91
C ALA A 596 26.75 -5.88 24.35
N ALA A 597 26.69 -7.19 24.09
CA ALA A 597 25.56 -8.06 24.41
C ALA A 597 25.14 -7.89 25.88
N GLY A 598 24.03 -7.18 26.11
CA GLY A 598 23.54 -6.86 27.45
C GLY A 598 22.87 -5.49 27.60
N SER A 599 23.19 -4.51 26.75
CA SER A 599 22.36 -3.30 26.61
C SER A 599 21.18 -3.65 25.72
N GLY A 600 19.94 -3.50 26.19
CA GLY A 600 18.76 -3.65 25.32
C GLY A 600 18.92 -2.86 24.02
N GLU A 601 18.27 -3.30 22.94
CA GLU A 601 18.33 -2.63 21.64
C GLU A 601 17.95 -1.15 21.80
N VAL A 602 18.95 -0.27 21.79
CA VAL A 602 18.74 1.17 21.85
C VAL A 602 18.29 1.61 20.46
N CYS A 603 17.22 2.39 20.40
CA CYS A 603 16.68 2.93 19.16
C CYS A 603 16.83 4.46 19.16
N VAL A 604 17.49 5.01 18.16
CA VAL A 604 17.80 6.45 18.07
C VAL A 604 17.28 7.05 16.77
N ASP A 605 17.00 8.36 16.77
CA ASP A 605 16.57 9.08 15.57
C ASP A 605 17.75 9.50 14.68
N ASP A 606 18.95 9.62 15.26
CA ASP A 606 20.16 10.01 14.55
C ASP A 606 21.17 8.84 14.53
N PRO A 607 21.45 8.24 13.35
CA PRO A 607 22.35 7.10 13.26
C PRO A 607 23.79 7.47 13.67
N ALA A 608 24.17 8.76 13.65
CA ALA A 608 25.49 9.22 14.10
C ALA A 608 25.79 8.88 15.57
N LEU A 609 24.76 8.59 16.37
CA LEU A 609 24.91 8.12 17.75
C LEU A 609 25.45 6.68 17.85
N PHE A 610 25.52 5.95 16.73
CA PHE A 610 26.11 4.61 16.63
C PHE A 610 27.46 4.61 15.93
N ALA A 611 28.36 5.53 16.28
CA ALA A 611 29.66 5.70 15.60
C ALA A 611 30.45 4.37 15.41
N GLU A 612 30.34 3.43 16.34
CA GLU A 612 31.07 2.14 16.32
C GLU A 612 30.24 0.93 15.86
N ALA A 613 28.96 1.11 15.50
CA ALA A 613 28.12 -0.02 15.09
C ALA A 613 28.56 -0.56 13.73
N LYS A 614 28.77 -1.88 13.66
CA LYS A 614 29.22 -2.57 12.45
C LYS A 614 28.13 -2.68 11.38
N SER A 615 26.86 -2.65 11.80
CA SER A 615 25.68 -2.63 10.94
C SER A 615 24.59 -1.83 11.62
N LEU A 616 23.69 -1.26 10.82
CA LEU A 616 22.47 -0.65 11.31
C LEU A 616 21.26 -1.41 10.81
N ARG A 617 20.18 -1.34 11.56
CA ARG A 617 18.84 -1.71 11.11
C ARG A 617 17.98 -0.46 11.08
N LEU A 618 17.09 -0.39 10.10
CA LEU A 618 16.07 0.63 9.99
C LEU A 618 14.83 0.19 10.75
N LEU A 619 14.42 0.98 11.73
CA LEU A 619 13.09 0.92 12.29
C LEU A 619 12.24 2.01 11.63
N LEU A 620 11.31 1.59 10.78
CA LEU A 620 10.37 2.49 10.11
C LEU A 620 9.10 2.56 10.94
N GLU A 621 8.72 3.76 11.38
CA GLU A 621 7.49 4.02 12.13
C GLU A 621 6.53 4.85 11.27
N LEU A 622 5.34 4.29 11.02
CA LEU A 622 4.26 4.88 10.26
C LEU A 622 3.10 5.15 11.23
N SER A 623 2.79 6.43 11.45
CA SER A 623 1.75 6.84 12.40
C SER A 623 0.51 7.34 11.67
N VAL A 624 -0.67 6.91 12.12
CA VAL A 624 -1.98 7.39 11.64
C VAL A 624 -2.72 8.04 12.81
N PHE A 625 -3.27 9.24 12.62
CA PHE A 625 -4.06 9.94 13.63
C PHE A 625 -5.53 10.03 13.22
N ALA A 626 -6.44 10.13 14.18
CA ALA A 626 -7.89 10.13 13.93
C ALA A 626 -8.43 11.37 13.22
N ASP A 627 -7.99 12.56 13.62
CA ASP A 627 -8.44 13.84 13.10
C ASP A 627 -7.37 14.92 13.44
N ALA A 628 -6.94 15.72 12.46
CA ALA A 628 -6.37 17.05 12.72
C ALA A 628 -7.35 18.15 12.28
N VAL A 629 -8.64 17.88 12.39
CA VAL A 629 -9.61 18.94 12.51
C VAL A 629 -9.37 19.54 13.89
N GLY A 630 -8.64 20.66 13.95
CA GLY A 630 -8.31 21.33 15.21
C GLY A 630 -9.56 21.50 16.10
N PRO A 631 -9.39 21.64 17.43
CA PRO A 631 -10.47 21.58 18.42
C PRO A 631 -11.65 22.55 18.20
N SER A 632 -11.55 23.44 17.21
CA SER A 632 -12.55 24.45 16.84
C SER A 632 -13.42 24.10 15.62
N THR A 633 -13.17 23.03 14.86
CA THR A 633 -14.02 22.73 13.70
C THR A 633 -15.07 21.69 14.10
N PRO A 634 -16.38 22.01 13.98
CA PRO A 634 -17.44 21.09 14.33
C PRO A 634 -17.32 19.81 13.50
N VAL A 635 -17.54 18.67 14.16
CA VAL A 635 -17.67 17.35 13.55
C VAL A 635 -18.89 17.37 12.62
N THR A 636 -18.69 17.90 11.42
CA THR A 636 -19.62 17.76 10.30
C THR A 636 -19.40 16.39 9.66
N ALA A 637 -20.31 15.96 8.79
CA ALA A 637 -20.38 14.59 8.24
C ALA A 637 -19.16 14.14 7.40
N ASP A 638 -18.12 14.96 7.31
CA ASP A 638 -16.94 14.79 6.45
C ASP A 638 -15.71 14.41 7.29
N ARG A 639 -15.73 13.22 7.91
CA ARG A 639 -14.47 12.61 8.40
C ARG A 639 -13.50 12.48 7.22
N PRO A 640 -12.19 12.72 7.42
CA PRO A 640 -11.21 12.55 6.35
C PRO A 640 -11.25 11.12 5.80
N SER A 641 -11.03 11.01 4.49
CA SER A 641 -10.80 9.72 3.84
C SER A 641 -9.64 9.00 4.51
N TRP A 642 -9.74 7.69 4.65
CA TRP A 642 -8.62 6.89 5.15
C TRP A 642 -7.46 6.94 4.16
N ASP A 643 -6.37 7.59 4.55
CA ASP A 643 -5.21 7.82 3.69
C ASP A 643 -3.90 7.65 4.48
N PRO A 644 -3.49 6.40 4.75
CA PRO A 644 -2.36 6.13 5.61
C PRO A 644 -1.02 6.53 4.97
N PRO A 645 0.01 6.80 5.79
CA PRO A 645 1.35 7.06 5.28
C PRO A 645 1.96 5.82 4.61
N TRP A 646 2.89 6.05 3.70
CA TRP A 646 3.74 5.02 3.10
C TRP A 646 5.10 5.57 2.67
N ILE A 647 6.10 4.70 2.59
CA ILE A 647 7.51 5.03 2.28
C ILE A 647 7.99 4.19 1.09
N ASP A 648 8.70 4.77 0.13
CA ASP A 648 9.29 4.09 -1.04
C ASP A 648 10.75 3.68 -0.81
N ASP A 649 11.55 4.59 -0.24
CA ASP A 649 12.96 4.33 0.04
C ASP A 649 13.51 5.17 1.20
N VAL A 650 14.62 4.67 1.74
CA VAL A 650 15.41 5.35 2.77
C VAL A 650 16.87 5.34 2.36
N THR A 651 17.47 6.53 2.26
CA THR A 651 18.89 6.69 1.95
C THR A 651 19.71 6.97 3.22
N LEU A 652 20.75 6.16 3.44
CA LEU A 652 21.75 6.29 4.50
C LEU A 652 23.11 6.69 3.95
N SER A 653 23.91 7.33 4.79
CA SER A 653 25.31 7.64 4.49
C SER A 653 26.20 7.57 5.73
N TRP A 654 27.49 7.25 5.55
CA TRP A 654 28.48 7.13 6.63
C TRP A 654 29.91 7.37 6.13
N ASP A 655 30.79 7.85 6.98
CA ASP A 655 32.24 7.84 6.78
C ASP A 655 32.78 6.39 6.85
N ARG A 656 33.54 5.95 5.83
CA ARG A 656 34.26 4.67 5.82
C ARG A 656 35.59 4.77 6.54
N VAL A 657 36.05 3.64 7.09
CA VAL A 657 37.39 3.53 7.71
C VAL A 657 38.47 3.58 6.62
N GLU A 658 39.41 4.53 6.73
CA GLU A 658 40.55 4.59 5.80
C GLU A 658 41.39 3.30 5.88
N GLY A 659 41.65 2.68 4.71
CA GLY A 659 42.53 1.51 4.60
C GLY A 659 41.91 0.14 4.87
N ALA A 660 40.58 0.04 5.02
CA ALA A 660 39.89 -1.25 5.02
C ALA A 660 39.82 -1.81 3.58
N GLU A 661 40.90 -2.40 3.08
CA GLU A 661 40.86 -3.25 1.88
C GLU A 661 40.07 -4.53 2.20
N ARG A 662 39.25 -4.99 1.23
CA ARG A 662 38.36 -6.17 1.36
C ARG A 662 39.12 -7.46 1.65
#